data_AF-A0A3Q3A1B2-F1
#
_entry.id   AF-A0A3Q3A1B2-F1
#
_cell.length_a   1.000
_cell.length_b   1.000
_cell.length_c   1.000
_cell.angle_alpha   90.00
_cell.angle_beta   90.00
_cell.angle_gamma   90.00
#
_symmetry.space_group_name_H-M   'P 1'
#
loop_
_entity.id
_entity.type
_entity.pdbx_description
1 polymer ?
#
loop_
_entity_poly.entity_id
_entity_poly.type
_entity_poly.pdbx_seq_one_letter_code
_entity_poly.pdbx_strand_id
1 'polypeptide(L)'
;MAEARDDANKENNAPVLTLIQFSKPPFVTFGTVKLGTSKSAVLQIENPIDDVKVQVFVEKIPSSKGFSVDHNAFTIQPESFSTLTITWTPTEEGGIRELLIFNAGVLKHQAVLLGRAEAPKRKKKSLWDTIKNKREGGKISAAVMIQRRWRASTRKAYMQKKRACIALQAGFRGMRVRTELREKHQAATIIQSVVRRFLCRKHYALLQSAAVIIQCRYRALLLCRQQQSEFRTVKVATLKIQAMFRGFTVRRNLKKRHNSARVIQAQFRMHRIRMAYLATKCAAIIIQERYRAKMLRDKQMLRYGAMRSAAVVIQAAYRGHRARRRMAELQQAATVIQRKFLTIQARKQFLAIKAAALTCQQRYRAATLARNLRLDYLLKRRSVVCLQAAYRGQVARRQLRIRLMAAITIQSHFRKYQQRTNYKRLLWACSVLQARYRANKKMSAEVQALRHQAASIIQRAFKAHCEHRKYLTLKSYILKIQHRYRATKAAKKQMQRYQLVRKAAVTLQAAYRGHGVRTEVARWHQAATVIQSAFRKHKEHVKFQAMRLSAIMIQRGYRALLLQRRDREHFLRMHRAATVIQSNLRRHKQQTAFRRQRWAACVLQQRFRAQRRKQVEVKRYQEDRKAAIVLQAAYRGMKTRQIIKQKRRLRFVSAIFHHLSAIKIQRALRAYWALESAKRQIHSVIAIQRWLRARQQRRLYLQDRRKVITAQRAVKSWLARRHKAASIIQQAVRNFLFVRCQKRVQRGIVKAQALWRGHCSRQLNDNPKLVKLRHRLRLVSAEAREEDKLCNKTSSALEYLLQYKHLSYILEALKNLETATRLSPECCERLVESGATSVLFTLIRCCNRSIPCMNIITLSIQVLLNLSKYHKTVEAVYSVDSSVEILLDLLQRYREKAGDKVAEKGGSIFTKTCFLLALLLQDKHRAEEVKKIPKALDRLCSIYKLTARKHKLDAERNIIKLKMSASVNGSFLATPRKTRPAPKFAPDWVLTKDNLREIVDPLHAIQMVADTLAIVL
;
A
#
# COMPACT_ATOMS: atom_id res chain seq x y z
N MET A 1 -40.68 50.80 -33.64
CA MET A 1 -39.63 51.77 -33.22
C MET A 1 -38.59 51.85 -34.33
N ALA A 2 -37.71 52.86 -34.27
CA ALA A 2 -36.64 53.20 -35.21
C ALA A 2 -35.94 52.00 -35.89
N GLU A 3 -35.41 52.13 -37.12
CA GLU A 3 -34.81 53.34 -37.72
C GLU A 3 -35.27 53.64 -39.15
N ALA A 4 -35.09 54.90 -39.57
CA ALA A 4 -35.26 55.35 -40.95
C ALA A 4 -34.39 56.59 -41.21
N ARG A 5 -33.38 56.43 -42.08
CA ARG A 5 -32.71 57.48 -42.88
C ARG A 5 -31.73 56.84 -43.86
N ASP A 6 -31.58 57.49 -45.00
CA ASP A 6 -30.62 57.25 -46.11
C ASP A 6 -31.06 56.29 -47.23
N ASP A 7 -32.02 56.74 -48.03
CA ASP A 7 -32.27 56.27 -49.39
C ASP A 7 -32.73 57.46 -50.26
N ALA A 8 -31.77 58.31 -50.65
CA ALA A 8 -32.01 59.59 -51.32
C ALA A 8 -31.02 59.87 -52.47
N ASN A 9 -30.78 58.88 -53.34
CA ASN A 9 -29.98 59.08 -54.57
C ASN A 9 -30.17 57.98 -55.64
N LYS A 10 -31.41 57.63 -56.03
CA LYS A 10 -31.69 56.52 -56.99
C LYS A 10 -32.81 56.74 -58.02
N GLU A 11 -33.30 57.96 -58.24
CA GLU A 11 -34.40 58.20 -59.20
C GLU A 11 -33.99 58.22 -60.69
N ASN A 12 -32.70 58.09 -61.02
CA ASN A 12 -32.20 58.15 -62.41
C ASN A 12 -31.37 56.93 -62.88
N ASN A 13 -31.29 55.85 -62.10
CA ASN A 13 -30.67 54.62 -62.58
C ASN A 13 -31.73 53.72 -63.24
N ALA A 14 -31.49 53.31 -64.49
CA ALA A 14 -32.33 52.32 -65.15
C ALA A 14 -32.37 51.01 -64.32
N PRO A 15 -33.52 50.32 -64.21
CA PRO A 15 -33.60 49.05 -63.51
C PRO A 15 -32.73 47.99 -64.20
N VAL A 16 -31.80 47.39 -63.45
CA VAL A 16 -30.87 46.36 -63.93
C VAL A 16 -31.32 44.97 -63.49
N LEU A 17 -31.34 44.00 -64.43
CA LEU A 17 -31.54 42.58 -64.19
C LEU A 17 -30.24 41.81 -64.49
N THR A 18 -29.48 41.50 -63.43
CA THR A 18 -28.26 40.70 -63.51
C THR A 18 -28.58 39.20 -63.62
N LEU A 19 -28.01 38.51 -64.60
CA LEU A 19 -28.28 37.11 -64.94
C LEU A 19 -27.51 36.09 -64.07
N ILE A 20 -27.58 36.25 -62.75
CA ILE A 20 -26.98 35.33 -61.76
C ILE A 20 -28.02 34.54 -60.97
N GLN A 21 -27.65 33.36 -60.51
CA GLN A 21 -28.55 32.50 -59.74
C GLN A 21 -29.02 33.21 -58.46
N PHE A 22 -30.34 33.29 -58.27
CA PHE A 22 -31.01 34.03 -57.18
C PHE A 22 -30.89 35.58 -57.23
N SER A 23 -30.70 36.20 -58.40
CA SER A 23 -30.85 37.65 -58.53
C SER A 23 -32.25 38.15 -58.12
N LYS A 24 -32.32 39.35 -57.53
CA LYS A 24 -33.59 39.98 -57.17
C LYS A 24 -34.27 40.54 -58.42
N PRO A 25 -35.59 40.33 -58.63
CA PRO A 25 -36.29 40.92 -59.76
C PRO A 25 -36.37 42.45 -59.59
N PRO A 26 -35.91 43.26 -60.56
CA PRO A 26 -36.03 44.71 -60.49
C PRO A 26 -37.48 45.17 -60.75
N PHE A 27 -37.77 46.42 -60.39
CA PHE A 27 -39.06 47.05 -60.62
C PHE A 27 -38.97 48.06 -61.77
N VAL A 28 -39.86 47.92 -62.76
CA VAL A 28 -40.02 48.85 -63.88
C VAL A 28 -41.32 49.63 -63.66
N THR A 29 -41.21 50.92 -63.43
CA THR A 29 -42.32 51.80 -63.01
C THR A 29 -42.75 52.75 -64.12
N PHE A 30 -44.00 52.64 -64.57
CA PHE A 30 -44.61 53.53 -65.55
C PHE A 30 -45.26 54.76 -64.92
N GLY A 31 -45.60 54.71 -63.62
CA GLY A 31 -46.33 55.77 -62.92
C GLY A 31 -47.80 55.84 -63.35
N THR A 32 -48.39 57.04 -63.30
CA THR A 32 -49.78 57.26 -63.74
C THR A 32 -49.84 57.55 -65.24
N VAL A 33 -50.74 56.86 -65.94
CA VAL A 33 -50.97 56.91 -67.39
C VAL A 33 -52.48 57.09 -67.62
N LYS A 34 -52.90 57.82 -68.66
CA LYS A 34 -54.33 57.98 -68.97
C LYS A 34 -54.82 56.80 -69.81
N LEU A 35 -56.06 56.36 -69.60
CA LEU A 35 -56.68 55.33 -70.45
C LEU A 35 -56.59 55.74 -71.93
N GLY A 36 -56.11 54.82 -72.77
CA GLY A 36 -55.88 55.07 -74.21
C GLY A 36 -54.56 55.77 -74.56
N THR A 37 -53.64 56.01 -73.61
CA THR A 37 -52.29 56.54 -73.89
C THR A 37 -51.21 55.51 -73.57
N SER A 38 -50.13 55.45 -74.35
CA SER A 38 -49.00 54.54 -74.15
C SER A 38 -47.82 55.23 -73.45
N LYS A 39 -47.04 54.47 -72.67
CA LYS A 39 -45.78 54.94 -72.08
C LYS A 39 -44.73 53.83 -72.05
N SER A 40 -43.48 54.17 -72.36
CA SER A 40 -42.35 53.24 -72.42
C SER A 40 -41.37 53.46 -71.26
N ALA A 41 -40.65 52.39 -70.89
CA ALA A 41 -39.58 52.38 -69.88
C ALA A 41 -38.54 51.32 -70.24
N VAL A 42 -37.26 51.59 -69.97
CA VAL A 42 -36.14 50.70 -70.34
C VAL A 42 -35.72 49.84 -69.14
N LEU A 43 -35.45 48.55 -69.40
CA LEU A 43 -34.84 47.60 -68.49
C LEU A 43 -33.45 47.21 -69.04
N GLN A 44 -32.40 47.31 -68.23
CA GLN A 44 -31.05 46.86 -68.59
C GLN A 44 -30.88 45.42 -68.11
N ILE A 45 -30.35 44.53 -68.94
CA ILE A 45 -30.09 43.12 -68.60
C ILE A 45 -28.61 42.83 -68.79
N GLU A 46 -27.98 42.21 -67.79
CA GLU A 46 -26.52 42.16 -67.63
C GLU A 46 -26.04 40.71 -67.43
N ASN A 47 -24.95 40.33 -68.10
CA ASN A 47 -24.34 39.00 -68.04
C ASN A 47 -22.92 39.05 -67.42
N PRO A 48 -22.78 38.97 -66.08
CA PRO A 48 -21.49 39.02 -65.40
C PRO A 48 -20.86 37.62 -65.30
N ILE A 49 -20.76 36.91 -66.43
CA ILE A 49 -20.18 35.56 -66.53
C ILE A 49 -19.11 35.58 -67.63
N ASP A 50 -17.85 35.63 -67.19
CA ASP A 50 -16.64 35.96 -67.95
C ASP A 50 -16.42 35.06 -69.19
N ASP A 51 -16.83 33.79 -69.14
CA ASP A 51 -16.53 32.78 -70.15
C ASP A 51 -17.72 32.40 -71.07
N VAL A 52 -18.95 32.88 -70.81
CA VAL A 52 -20.17 32.35 -71.46
C VAL A 52 -21.11 33.44 -71.98
N LYS A 53 -21.31 33.47 -73.31
CA LYS A 53 -22.38 34.24 -73.95
C LYS A 53 -23.75 33.61 -73.68
N VAL A 54 -24.74 34.42 -73.33
CA VAL A 54 -26.07 33.97 -72.89
C VAL A 54 -27.15 34.42 -73.88
N GLN A 55 -27.91 33.46 -74.41
CA GLN A 55 -29.16 33.75 -75.11
C GLN A 55 -30.29 33.95 -74.11
N VAL A 56 -31.02 35.06 -74.27
CA VAL A 56 -32.13 35.48 -73.42
C VAL A 56 -33.39 35.54 -74.27
N PHE A 57 -34.44 34.85 -73.82
CA PHE A 57 -35.76 34.84 -74.44
C PHE A 57 -36.81 35.38 -73.46
N VAL A 58 -37.70 36.26 -73.92
CA VAL A 58 -38.83 36.76 -73.12
C VAL A 58 -39.98 35.74 -73.19
N GLU A 59 -40.02 34.83 -72.22
CA GLU A 59 -40.96 33.71 -72.20
C GLU A 59 -42.42 34.14 -72.02
N LYS A 60 -42.68 35.23 -71.28
CA LYS A 60 -44.05 35.71 -71.04
C LYS A 60 -44.13 37.24 -70.99
N ILE A 61 -44.99 37.78 -71.87
CA ILE A 61 -45.38 39.19 -71.94
C ILE A 61 -46.88 39.31 -71.58
N PRO A 62 -47.27 40.14 -70.59
CA PRO A 62 -48.68 40.36 -70.21
C PRO A 62 -49.51 41.21 -71.21
N SER A 63 -49.51 40.87 -72.50
CA SER A 63 -50.11 41.70 -73.55
C SER A 63 -51.63 41.87 -73.45
N SER A 64 -52.35 40.94 -72.82
CA SER A 64 -53.78 41.10 -72.49
C SER A 64 -54.07 42.21 -71.45
N LYS A 65 -53.03 42.77 -70.81
CA LYS A 65 -53.10 43.97 -69.96
C LYS A 65 -52.33 45.16 -70.54
N GLY A 66 -52.08 45.14 -71.85
CA GLY A 66 -51.53 46.27 -72.60
C GLY A 66 -50.00 46.41 -72.54
N PHE A 67 -49.27 45.36 -72.16
CA PHE A 67 -47.80 45.36 -72.17
C PHE A 67 -47.21 44.78 -73.47
N SER A 68 -46.20 45.46 -74.03
CA SER A 68 -45.38 45.00 -75.15
C SER A 68 -43.90 45.26 -74.88
N VAL A 69 -43.02 44.64 -75.67
CA VAL A 69 -41.56 44.87 -75.66
C VAL A 69 -41.06 45.03 -77.09
N ASP A 70 -39.94 45.71 -77.27
CA ASP A 70 -39.27 45.94 -78.56
C ASP A 70 -38.73 44.66 -79.21
N HIS A 71 -38.03 43.79 -78.46
CA HIS A 71 -37.55 42.50 -78.97
C HIS A 71 -37.64 41.37 -77.94
N ASN A 72 -37.97 40.17 -78.42
CA ASN A 72 -38.29 39.00 -77.60
C ASN A 72 -37.14 37.97 -77.46
N ALA A 73 -36.08 38.08 -78.25
CA ALA A 73 -34.93 37.17 -78.23
C ALA A 73 -33.64 37.92 -78.61
N PHE A 74 -32.58 37.78 -77.79
CA PHE A 74 -31.27 38.40 -78.04
C PHE A 74 -30.14 37.62 -77.34
N THR A 75 -28.88 37.90 -77.72
CA THR A 75 -27.69 37.28 -77.12
C THR A 75 -26.83 38.34 -76.45
N ILE A 76 -26.48 38.14 -75.19
CA ILE A 76 -25.58 39.00 -74.42
C ILE A 76 -24.20 38.31 -74.35
N GLN A 77 -23.11 39.05 -74.55
CA GLN A 77 -21.75 38.52 -74.42
C GLN A 77 -21.32 38.48 -72.93
N PRO A 78 -20.19 37.84 -72.58
CA PRO A 78 -19.58 38.03 -71.26
C PRO A 78 -19.37 39.51 -70.91
N GLU A 79 -19.42 39.81 -69.60
CA GLU A 79 -19.22 41.13 -68.98
C GLU A 79 -19.99 42.31 -69.63
N SER A 80 -21.06 42.05 -70.37
CA SER A 80 -21.80 43.07 -71.10
C SER A 80 -23.30 43.06 -70.80
N PHE A 81 -23.99 44.09 -71.28
CA PHE A 81 -25.41 44.29 -71.05
C PHE A 81 -26.16 44.61 -72.36
N SER A 82 -27.47 44.41 -72.33
CA SER A 82 -28.40 44.76 -73.40
C SER A 82 -29.64 45.43 -72.79
N THR A 83 -30.27 46.36 -73.52
CA THR A 83 -31.43 47.13 -73.07
C THR A 83 -32.70 46.66 -73.75
N LEU A 84 -33.76 46.47 -72.97
CA LEU A 84 -35.10 46.09 -73.40
C LEU A 84 -36.08 47.24 -73.13
N THR A 85 -36.76 47.74 -74.16
CA THR A 85 -37.79 48.76 -74.02
C THR A 85 -39.16 48.10 -73.81
N ILE A 86 -39.74 48.30 -72.64
CA ILE A 86 -41.07 47.80 -72.28
C ILE A 86 -42.07 48.95 -72.43
N THR A 87 -43.17 48.72 -73.14
CA THR A 87 -44.24 49.73 -73.35
C THR A 87 -45.54 49.25 -72.73
N TRP A 88 -46.27 50.17 -72.08
CA TRP A 88 -47.56 49.91 -71.45
C TRP A 88 -48.65 50.87 -71.95
N THR A 89 -49.80 50.31 -72.33
CA THR A 89 -51.00 51.02 -72.78
C THR A 89 -52.22 50.51 -72.00
N PRO A 90 -52.66 51.16 -70.91
CA PRO A 90 -53.72 50.65 -70.06
C PRO A 90 -55.08 50.56 -70.77
N THR A 91 -55.70 49.38 -70.66
CA THR A 91 -57.04 49.04 -71.15
C THR A 91 -58.13 49.12 -70.07
N GLU A 92 -57.75 49.11 -68.78
CA GLU A 92 -58.64 49.09 -67.61
C GLU A 92 -58.21 50.14 -66.58
N GLU A 93 -59.16 50.76 -65.87
CA GLU A 93 -58.85 51.74 -64.81
C GLU A 93 -58.33 51.07 -63.53
N GLY A 94 -57.31 51.63 -62.88
CA GLY A 94 -56.77 51.13 -61.62
C GLY A 94 -55.25 50.97 -61.59
N GLY A 95 -54.72 50.45 -60.48
CA GLY A 95 -53.29 50.12 -60.34
C GLY A 95 -52.98 48.71 -60.82
N ILE A 96 -51.93 48.56 -61.63
CA ILE A 96 -51.47 47.27 -62.14
C ILE A 96 -50.13 46.86 -61.53
N ARG A 97 -49.98 45.55 -61.31
CA ARG A 97 -48.70 44.90 -60.98
C ARG A 97 -48.63 43.56 -61.70
N GLU A 98 -47.66 43.42 -62.59
CA GLU A 98 -47.46 42.21 -63.40
C GLU A 98 -45.99 41.75 -63.40
N LEU A 99 -45.72 40.58 -63.99
CA LEU A 99 -44.38 40.02 -64.13
C LEU A 99 -44.03 39.80 -65.61
N LEU A 100 -42.88 40.31 -66.04
CA LEU A 100 -42.20 39.83 -67.25
C LEU A 100 -41.28 38.67 -66.87
N ILE A 101 -41.26 37.60 -67.67
CA ILE A 101 -40.44 36.40 -67.41
C ILE A 101 -39.42 36.22 -68.53
N PHE A 102 -38.17 36.02 -68.14
CA PHE A 102 -37.04 35.76 -69.03
C PHE A 102 -36.53 34.33 -68.82
N ASN A 103 -36.15 33.66 -69.90
CA ASN A 103 -35.41 32.40 -69.86
C ASN A 103 -33.99 32.62 -70.38
N ALA A 104 -32.99 32.33 -69.55
CA ALA A 104 -31.57 32.48 -69.84
C ALA A 104 -30.89 31.11 -69.68
N GLY A 105 -30.81 30.36 -70.78
CA GLY A 105 -30.39 28.96 -70.78
C GLY A 105 -31.31 28.06 -69.93
N VAL A 106 -30.86 27.73 -68.72
CA VAL A 106 -31.56 26.84 -67.76
C VAL A 106 -32.20 27.63 -66.60
N LEU A 107 -31.89 28.93 -66.45
CA LEU A 107 -32.39 29.78 -65.37
C LEU A 107 -33.49 30.72 -65.85
N LYS A 108 -34.58 30.81 -65.07
CA LYS A 108 -35.67 31.77 -65.29
C LYS A 108 -35.52 32.97 -64.38
N HIS A 109 -35.46 34.15 -64.99
CA HIS A 109 -35.38 35.44 -64.33
C HIS A 109 -36.70 36.23 -64.51
N GLN A 110 -36.91 37.26 -63.70
CA GLN A 110 -38.17 38.01 -63.67
C GLN A 110 -37.92 39.51 -63.49
N ALA A 111 -38.81 40.35 -64.01
CA ALA A 111 -38.90 41.77 -63.69
C ALA A 111 -40.37 42.12 -63.34
N VAL A 112 -40.56 43.05 -62.40
CA VAL A 112 -41.88 43.46 -61.91
C VAL A 112 -42.32 44.74 -62.59
N LEU A 113 -43.46 44.72 -63.29
CA LEU A 113 -44.03 45.89 -63.97
C LEU A 113 -45.06 46.57 -63.06
N LEU A 114 -45.02 47.90 -62.94
CA LEU A 114 -45.89 48.69 -62.05
C LEU A 114 -46.42 49.95 -62.74
N GLY A 115 -47.73 50.21 -62.64
CA GLY A 115 -48.35 51.43 -63.19
C GLY A 115 -49.75 51.70 -62.64
N ARG A 116 -50.35 52.85 -63.01
CA ARG A 116 -51.73 53.21 -62.65
C ARG A 116 -52.46 53.90 -63.82
N ALA A 117 -53.72 53.54 -64.03
CA ALA A 117 -54.61 54.11 -65.02
C ALA A 117 -55.77 54.88 -64.36
N GLU A 118 -56.15 56.03 -64.94
CA GLU A 118 -57.23 56.91 -64.44
C GLU A 118 -58.14 57.42 -65.57
N ALA A 119 -59.44 57.61 -65.29
CA ALA A 119 -60.50 57.98 -66.25
C ALA A 119 -61.08 59.41 -66.05
N PRO A 120 -61.57 60.07 -67.13
CA PRO A 120 -62.17 61.42 -67.05
C PRO A 120 -63.64 61.44 -66.60
N LYS A 121 -64.03 62.47 -65.83
CA LYS A 121 -65.37 62.62 -65.20
C LYS A 121 -66.31 63.55 -65.98
N ARG A 122 -67.64 63.35 -65.90
CA ARG A 122 -68.70 64.15 -66.59
C ARG A 122 -69.67 64.86 -65.59
N LYS A 123 -70.40 65.90 -66.07
CA LYS A 123 -71.42 66.69 -65.32
C LYS A 123 -72.84 66.60 -65.96
N LYS A 124 -73.89 67.11 -65.29
CA LYS A 124 -75.32 67.16 -65.75
C LYS A 124 -75.98 68.55 -65.55
N LYS A 125 -77.18 68.79 -66.13
CA LYS A 125 -77.94 70.07 -66.17
C LYS A 125 -79.26 70.09 -65.35
N SER A 126 -79.96 71.24 -65.36
CA SER A 126 -81.03 71.71 -64.43
C SER A 126 -82.48 71.34 -64.82
N LEU A 127 -83.47 71.81 -64.03
CA LEU A 127 -84.89 71.37 -64.01
C LEU A 127 -85.91 72.50 -63.68
N TRP A 128 -85.71 73.76 -64.12
CA TRP A 128 -86.46 74.92 -63.58
C TRP A 128 -87.59 75.50 -64.47
N ASP A 129 -87.77 75.04 -65.70
CA ASP A 129 -88.42 75.84 -66.76
C ASP A 129 -89.95 75.66 -66.93
N THR A 130 -90.66 74.98 -66.01
CA THR A 130 -91.97 74.37 -66.35
C THR A 130 -93.24 74.98 -65.72
N ILE A 131 -93.19 75.78 -64.64
CA ILE A 131 -94.43 76.12 -63.87
C ILE A 131 -94.52 77.58 -63.40
N LYS A 132 -95.18 78.49 -64.17
CA LYS A 132 -95.75 79.75 -63.61
C LYS A 132 -96.81 80.54 -64.42
N ASN A 133 -97.74 79.94 -65.18
CA ASN A 133 -98.67 80.71 -66.04
C ASN A 133 -100.18 80.59 -65.69
N LYS A 134 -100.79 81.74 -65.30
CA LYS A 134 -102.22 82.14 -65.30
C LYS A 134 -103.28 81.37 -64.45
N ARG A 135 -104.52 81.88 -64.24
CA ARG A 135 -105.04 83.15 -63.62
C ARG A 135 -106.61 83.19 -63.70
N GLU A 136 -107.27 83.87 -62.74
CA GLU A 136 -108.68 84.41 -62.76
C GLU A 136 -109.87 83.43 -63.02
N GLY A 137 -111.17 83.71 -62.77
CA GLY A 137 -111.91 84.80 -62.09
C GLY A 137 -113.43 84.80 -62.44
N GLY A 138 -114.35 85.38 -61.63
CA GLY A 138 -115.73 85.77 -62.09
C GLY A 138 -117.01 85.35 -61.29
N LYS A 139 -118.14 86.05 -61.53
CA LYS A 139 -119.53 85.90 -60.96
C LYS A 139 -120.57 86.40 -62.03
N ILE A 140 -121.91 86.56 -61.88
CA ILE A 140 -122.95 86.46 -60.80
C ILE A 140 -124.39 86.29 -61.41
N SER A 141 -125.41 85.96 -60.60
CA SER A 141 -126.90 86.04 -60.84
C SER A 141 -127.53 85.23 -62.01
N ALA A 142 -128.78 84.74 -62.04
CA ALA A 142 -130.06 84.89 -61.30
C ALA A 142 -131.00 86.03 -61.78
N ALA A 143 -132.30 85.83 -62.06
CA ALA A 143 -133.17 84.67 -61.77
C ALA A 143 -134.23 84.36 -62.86
N VAL A 144 -134.35 83.08 -63.24
CA VAL A 144 -135.48 82.49 -64.00
C VAL A 144 -135.85 81.16 -63.33
N MET A 145 -136.15 81.21 -62.02
CA MET A 145 -135.90 80.07 -61.13
C MET A 145 -137.06 79.05 -61.02
N ILE A 146 -138.31 79.48 -61.22
CA ILE A 146 -139.48 78.75 -60.69
C ILE A 146 -139.86 77.54 -61.56
N GLN A 147 -139.96 77.68 -62.89
CA GLN A 147 -140.24 76.54 -63.81
C GLN A 147 -139.16 75.44 -63.77
N ARG A 148 -137.96 75.73 -63.26
CA ARG A 148 -136.82 74.80 -63.25
C ARG A 148 -136.86 73.76 -62.12
N ARG A 149 -137.74 73.93 -61.13
CA ARG A 149 -137.74 73.19 -59.85
C ARG A 149 -138.01 71.68 -60.02
N TRP A 150 -138.98 71.30 -60.85
CA TRP A 150 -139.46 69.91 -60.94
C TRP A 150 -138.42 68.96 -61.60
N ARG A 151 -137.77 69.42 -62.69
CA ARG A 151 -136.72 68.66 -63.40
C ARG A 151 -135.42 68.45 -62.59
N ALA A 152 -135.30 69.01 -61.39
CA ALA A 152 -134.12 68.85 -60.54
C ALA A 152 -134.10 67.55 -59.70
N SER A 153 -135.27 66.97 -59.42
CA SER A 153 -135.38 65.83 -58.47
C SER A 153 -134.71 64.55 -58.99
N THR A 154 -135.07 64.12 -60.20
CA THR A 154 -134.59 62.88 -60.83
C THR A 154 -133.06 62.83 -60.98
N ARG A 155 -132.42 63.96 -61.26
CA ARG A 155 -130.95 64.05 -61.39
C ARG A 155 -130.20 63.79 -60.07
N LYS A 156 -130.83 64.01 -58.91
CA LYS A 156 -130.22 63.83 -57.59
C LYS A 156 -130.02 62.33 -57.25
N ALA A 157 -131.01 61.50 -57.54
CA ALA A 157 -130.98 60.06 -57.27
C ALA A 157 -129.89 59.32 -58.09
N TYR A 158 -129.75 59.65 -59.38
CA TYR A 158 -128.71 59.07 -60.24
C TYR A 158 -127.29 59.34 -59.72
N MET A 159 -127.03 60.56 -59.23
CA MET A 159 -125.72 60.96 -58.72
C MET A 159 -125.33 60.22 -57.43
N GLN A 160 -126.29 59.80 -56.60
CA GLN A 160 -126.02 58.92 -55.46
C GLN A 160 -125.56 57.53 -55.91
N LYS A 161 -126.30 56.87 -56.82
CA LYS A 161 -125.90 55.56 -57.36
C LYS A 161 -124.51 55.59 -58.01
N LYS A 162 -124.21 56.65 -58.79
CA LYS A 162 -122.88 56.84 -59.41
C LYS A 162 -121.77 57.02 -58.36
N ARG A 163 -121.98 57.80 -57.30
CA ARG A 163 -121.00 57.97 -56.21
C ARG A 163 -120.71 56.66 -55.46
N ALA A 164 -121.74 55.88 -55.12
CA ALA A 164 -121.57 54.60 -54.44
C ALA A 164 -120.76 53.58 -55.27
N CYS A 165 -121.05 53.48 -56.58
CA CYS A 165 -120.30 52.61 -57.49
C CYS A 165 -118.82 53.03 -57.59
N ILE A 166 -118.53 54.33 -57.73
CA ILE A 166 -117.15 54.85 -57.79
C ILE A 166 -116.40 54.56 -56.47
N ALA A 167 -117.05 54.70 -55.31
CA ALA A 167 -116.46 54.40 -54.01
C ALA A 167 -116.09 52.90 -53.88
N LEU A 168 -116.97 51.99 -54.29
CA LEU A 168 -116.69 50.55 -54.32
C LEU A 168 -115.56 50.20 -55.29
N GLN A 169 -115.55 50.76 -56.50
CA GLN A 169 -114.49 50.56 -57.48
C GLN A 169 -113.13 51.08 -56.99
N ALA A 170 -113.09 52.25 -56.33
CA ALA A 170 -111.89 52.79 -55.71
C ALA A 170 -111.41 51.91 -54.54
N GLY A 171 -112.32 51.45 -53.69
CA GLY A 171 -112.04 50.54 -52.59
C GLY A 171 -111.42 49.21 -53.06
N PHE A 172 -111.99 48.59 -54.09
CA PHE A 172 -111.47 47.34 -54.67
C PHE A 172 -110.09 47.53 -55.34
N ARG A 173 -109.91 48.59 -56.14
CA ARG A 173 -108.60 48.93 -56.74
C ARG A 173 -107.55 49.18 -55.65
N GLY A 174 -107.90 49.94 -54.62
CA GLY A 174 -107.04 50.22 -53.47
C GLY A 174 -106.80 49.01 -52.56
N MET A 175 -107.68 48.00 -52.56
CA MET A 175 -107.42 46.71 -51.92
C MET A 175 -106.34 45.94 -52.70
N ARG A 176 -106.56 45.69 -54.00
CA ARG A 176 -105.67 44.86 -54.84
C ARG A 176 -104.22 45.34 -54.85
N VAL A 177 -104.01 46.66 -54.97
CA VAL A 177 -102.66 47.28 -54.94
C VAL A 177 -101.98 47.09 -53.58
N ARG A 178 -102.74 47.12 -52.47
CA ARG A 178 -102.18 46.87 -51.12
C ARG A 178 -101.80 45.41 -50.90
N THR A 179 -102.53 44.46 -51.49
CA THR A 179 -102.15 43.02 -51.44
C THR A 179 -100.84 42.80 -52.18
N GLU A 180 -100.76 43.25 -53.43
CA GLU A 180 -99.57 43.11 -54.30
C GLU A 180 -98.32 43.79 -53.69
N LEU A 181 -98.50 44.96 -53.06
CA LEU A 181 -97.41 45.65 -52.36
C LEU A 181 -96.92 44.88 -51.13
N ARG A 182 -97.83 44.20 -50.40
CA ARG A 182 -97.49 43.37 -49.23
C ARG A 182 -96.70 42.13 -49.64
N GLU A 183 -97.09 41.46 -50.71
CA GLU A 183 -96.39 40.31 -51.28
C GLU A 183 -94.96 40.69 -51.72
N LYS A 184 -94.81 41.82 -52.43
CA LYS A 184 -93.50 42.35 -52.83
C LYS A 184 -92.60 42.67 -51.63
N HIS A 185 -93.14 43.24 -50.55
CA HIS A 185 -92.39 43.45 -49.31
C HIS A 185 -92.00 42.12 -48.65
N GLN A 186 -92.90 41.15 -48.58
CA GLN A 186 -92.64 39.84 -47.98
C GLN A 186 -91.53 39.08 -48.75
N ALA A 187 -91.56 39.11 -50.09
CA ALA A 187 -90.48 38.58 -50.93
C ALA A 187 -89.14 39.30 -50.66
N ALA A 188 -89.14 40.63 -50.56
CA ALA A 188 -87.94 41.39 -50.22
C ALA A 188 -87.39 41.06 -48.82
N THR A 189 -88.26 40.89 -47.81
CA THR A 189 -87.88 40.46 -46.46
C THR A 189 -87.25 39.06 -46.47
N ILE A 190 -87.82 38.11 -47.23
CA ILE A 190 -87.26 36.76 -47.38
C ILE A 190 -85.85 36.83 -47.99
N ILE A 191 -85.69 37.53 -49.13
CA ILE A 191 -84.39 37.69 -49.81
C ILE A 191 -83.36 38.34 -48.87
N GLN A 192 -83.72 39.41 -48.17
CA GLN A 192 -82.84 40.05 -47.19
C GLN A 192 -82.44 39.10 -46.04
N SER A 193 -83.36 38.25 -45.56
CA SER A 193 -83.05 37.28 -44.49
C SER A 193 -82.04 36.22 -44.97
N VAL A 194 -82.19 35.73 -46.21
CA VAL A 194 -81.29 34.74 -46.83
C VAL A 194 -79.90 35.35 -47.07
N VAL A 195 -79.83 36.58 -47.60
CA VAL A 195 -78.54 37.27 -47.81
C VAL A 195 -77.81 37.56 -46.49
N ARG A 196 -78.52 38.02 -45.44
CA ARG A 196 -77.94 38.20 -44.10
C ARG A 196 -77.39 36.87 -43.55
N ARG A 197 -78.16 35.78 -43.65
CA ARG A 197 -77.74 34.42 -43.23
C ARG A 197 -76.51 33.92 -44.01
N PHE A 198 -76.45 34.19 -45.31
CA PHE A 198 -75.30 33.84 -46.16
C PHE A 198 -74.03 34.61 -45.75
N LEU A 199 -74.14 35.94 -45.56
CA LEU A 199 -73.00 36.78 -45.16
C LEU A 199 -72.43 36.36 -43.80
N CYS A 200 -73.29 36.08 -42.81
CA CYS A 200 -72.85 35.55 -41.51
C CYS A 200 -72.16 34.18 -41.64
N ARG A 201 -72.70 33.26 -42.44
CA ARG A 201 -72.05 31.96 -42.72
C ARG A 201 -70.70 32.12 -43.42
N LYS A 202 -70.59 33.00 -44.41
CA LYS A 202 -69.34 33.30 -45.12
C LYS A 202 -68.28 33.88 -44.18
N HIS A 203 -68.65 34.80 -43.31
CA HIS A 203 -67.75 35.38 -42.31
C HIS A 203 -67.27 34.32 -41.30
N TYR A 204 -68.17 33.48 -40.78
CA TYR A 204 -67.81 32.38 -39.87
C TYR A 204 -66.86 31.37 -40.51
N ALA A 205 -67.10 30.98 -41.78
CA ALA A 205 -66.22 30.08 -42.52
C ALA A 205 -64.81 30.66 -42.75
N LEU A 206 -64.69 31.97 -42.99
CA LEU A 206 -63.40 32.67 -43.09
C LEU A 206 -62.66 32.72 -41.74
N LEU A 207 -63.37 32.91 -40.63
CA LEU A 207 -62.76 32.85 -39.29
C LEU A 207 -62.28 31.43 -38.95
N GLN A 208 -63.06 30.40 -39.30
CA GLN A 208 -62.62 29.00 -39.12
C GLN A 208 -61.40 28.68 -39.98
N SER A 209 -61.36 29.06 -41.26
CA SER A 209 -60.20 28.78 -42.12
C SER A 209 -58.95 29.51 -41.67
N ALA A 210 -59.06 30.77 -41.23
CA ALA A 210 -57.96 31.51 -40.62
C ALA A 210 -57.43 30.83 -39.35
N ALA A 211 -58.33 30.37 -38.46
CA ALA A 211 -57.95 29.64 -37.25
C ALA A 211 -57.22 28.33 -37.57
N VAL A 212 -57.70 27.55 -38.55
CA VAL A 212 -57.04 26.31 -39.02
C VAL A 212 -55.66 26.61 -39.60
N ILE A 213 -55.51 27.64 -40.43
CA ILE A 213 -54.20 28.04 -41.01
C ILE A 213 -53.21 28.42 -39.91
N ILE A 214 -53.64 29.21 -38.92
CA ILE A 214 -52.81 29.61 -37.77
C ILE A 214 -52.40 28.38 -36.94
N GLN A 215 -53.34 27.49 -36.62
CA GLN A 215 -53.07 26.26 -35.87
C GLN A 215 -52.10 25.33 -36.62
N CYS A 216 -52.28 25.15 -37.93
CA CYS A 216 -51.39 24.32 -38.75
C CYS A 216 -49.98 24.91 -38.85
N ARG A 217 -49.84 26.23 -39.07
CA ARG A 217 -48.51 26.89 -39.05
C ARG A 217 -47.85 26.84 -37.68
N TYR A 218 -48.61 26.96 -36.59
CA TYR A 218 -48.09 26.83 -35.22
C TYR A 218 -47.62 25.39 -34.93
N ARG A 219 -48.40 24.37 -35.29
CA ARG A 219 -48.00 22.95 -35.18
C ARG A 219 -46.73 22.65 -35.99
N ALA A 220 -46.63 23.16 -37.22
CA ALA A 220 -45.42 23.04 -38.05
C ALA A 220 -44.20 23.72 -37.39
N LEU A 221 -44.37 24.93 -36.85
CA LEU A 221 -43.30 25.64 -36.13
C LEU A 221 -42.82 24.87 -34.88
N LEU A 222 -43.74 24.24 -34.13
CA LEU A 222 -43.38 23.39 -32.99
C LEU A 222 -42.61 22.14 -33.42
N LEU A 223 -43.06 21.44 -34.47
CA LEU A 223 -42.35 20.28 -35.03
C LEU A 223 -40.94 20.64 -35.51
N CYS A 224 -40.78 21.74 -36.25
CA CYS A 224 -39.47 22.23 -36.67
C CYS A 224 -38.56 22.59 -35.48
N ARG A 225 -39.11 23.20 -34.42
CA ARG A 225 -38.36 23.49 -33.19
C ARG A 225 -37.95 22.21 -32.44
N GLN A 226 -38.81 21.21 -32.39
CA GLN A 226 -38.51 19.91 -31.79
C GLN A 226 -37.40 19.19 -32.58
N GLN A 227 -37.55 19.02 -33.89
CA GLN A 227 -36.53 18.39 -34.76
C GLN A 227 -35.19 19.14 -34.69
N GLN A 228 -35.20 20.48 -34.66
CA GLN A 228 -33.97 21.26 -34.50
C GLN A 228 -33.34 21.06 -33.12
N SER A 229 -34.12 20.87 -32.05
CA SER A 229 -33.63 20.52 -30.71
C SER A 229 -33.00 19.13 -30.69
N GLU A 230 -33.69 18.13 -31.25
CA GLU A 230 -33.21 16.75 -31.37
C GLU A 230 -31.89 16.70 -32.18
N PHE A 231 -31.84 17.35 -33.34
CA PHE A 231 -30.61 17.48 -34.12
C PHE A 231 -29.47 18.17 -33.34
N ARG A 232 -29.77 19.23 -32.58
CA ARG A 232 -28.78 19.90 -31.72
C ARG A 232 -28.26 18.97 -30.62
N THR A 233 -29.12 18.18 -29.97
CA THR A 233 -28.66 17.23 -28.92
C THR A 233 -27.81 16.11 -29.53
N VAL A 234 -28.20 15.54 -30.67
CA VAL A 234 -27.41 14.52 -31.41
C VAL A 234 -26.06 15.10 -31.88
N LYS A 235 -26.04 16.33 -32.42
CA LYS A 235 -24.80 17.01 -32.83
C LYS A 235 -23.87 17.25 -31.63
N VAL A 236 -24.38 17.71 -30.50
CA VAL A 236 -23.59 17.93 -29.27
C VAL A 236 -23.10 16.61 -28.67
N ALA A 237 -23.91 15.54 -28.69
CA ALA A 237 -23.49 14.21 -28.26
C ALA A 237 -22.36 13.66 -29.15
N THR A 238 -22.52 13.77 -30.47
CA THR A 238 -21.52 13.35 -31.46
C THR A 238 -20.20 14.10 -31.28
N LEU A 239 -20.23 15.42 -31.12
CA LEU A 239 -19.03 16.23 -30.86
C LEU A 239 -18.33 15.82 -29.54
N LYS A 240 -19.10 15.55 -28.48
CA LYS A 240 -18.56 15.04 -27.20
C LYS A 240 -17.90 13.66 -27.37
N ILE A 241 -18.52 12.75 -28.12
CA ILE A 241 -17.97 11.42 -28.42
C ILE A 241 -16.67 11.54 -29.25
N GLN A 242 -16.68 12.36 -30.30
CA GLN A 242 -15.51 12.60 -31.15
C GLN A 242 -14.35 13.23 -30.36
N ALA A 243 -14.61 14.23 -29.53
CA ALA A 243 -13.59 14.85 -28.66
C ALA A 243 -13.02 13.83 -27.65
N MET A 244 -13.89 13.01 -27.03
CA MET A 244 -13.47 11.95 -26.12
C MET A 244 -12.64 10.87 -26.82
N PHE A 245 -12.98 10.50 -28.07
CA PHE A 245 -12.23 9.53 -28.87
C PHE A 245 -10.87 10.07 -29.34
N ARG A 246 -10.81 11.32 -29.83
CA ARG A 246 -9.56 12.01 -30.16
C ARG A 246 -8.64 12.05 -28.93
N GLY A 247 -9.16 12.50 -27.78
CA GLY A 247 -8.42 12.51 -26.51
C GLY A 247 -8.02 11.12 -26.01
N PHE A 248 -8.85 10.09 -26.18
CA PHE A 248 -8.53 8.69 -25.86
C PHE A 248 -7.36 8.19 -26.72
N THR A 249 -7.39 8.44 -28.02
CA THR A 249 -6.34 8.02 -28.96
C THR A 249 -5.01 8.68 -28.64
N VAL A 250 -4.98 9.99 -28.38
CA VAL A 250 -3.77 10.70 -27.91
C VAL A 250 -3.25 10.12 -26.60
N ARG A 251 -4.12 9.94 -25.58
CA ARG A 251 -3.73 9.34 -24.28
C ARG A 251 -3.21 7.89 -24.43
N ARG A 252 -3.80 7.09 -25.31
CA ARG A 252 -3.37 5.71 -25.62
C ARG A 252 -1.98 5.69 -26.27
N ASN A 253 -1.73 6.59 -27.22
CA ASN A 253 -0.47 6.67 -27.95
C ASN A 253 0.65 7.28 -27.08
N LEU A 254 0.37 8.30 -26.27
CA LEU A 254 1.31 8.80 -25.26
C LEU A 254 1.65 7.71 -24.24
N LYS A 255 0.67 6.92 -23.77
CA LYS A 255 0.92 5.79 -22.85
C LYS A 255 1.75 4.67 -23.49
N LYS A 256 1.61 4.41 -24.80
CA LYS A 256 2.55 3.55 -25.56
C LYS A 256 3.96 4.13 -25.53
N ARG A 257 4.16 5.37 -26.00
CA ARG A 257 5.48 6.03 -26.06
C ARG A 257 6.17 6.07 -24.69
N HIS A 258 5.45 6.42 -23.62
CA HIS A 258 5.98 6.42 -22.25
C HIS A 258 6.33 5.01 -21.73
N ASN A 259 5.57 3.98 -22.09
CA ASN A 259 5.92 2.60 -21.74
C ASN A 259 7.19 2.14 -22.48
N SER A 260 7.30 2.39 -23.78
CA SER A 260 8.52 2.07 -24.55
C SER A 260 9.73 2.82 -24.01
N ALA A 261 9.61 4.14 -23.78
CA ALA A 261 10.68 4.95 -23.19
C ALA A 261 11.08 4.44 -21.80
N ARG A 262 10.12 4.09 -20.93
CA ARG A 262 10.39 3.52 -19.61
C ARG A 262 11.06 2.15 -19.67
N VAL A 263 10.73 1.30 -20.64
CA VAL A 263 11.40 0.01 -20.87
C VAL A 263 12.84 0.23 -21.36
N ILE A 264 13.05 1.10 -22.34
CA ILE A 264 14.38 1.45 -22.85
C ILE A 264 15.25 2.05 -21.73
N GLN A 265 14.72 3.01 -20.96
CA GLN A 265 15.42 3.61 -19.82
C GLN A 265 15.73 2.59 -18.72
N ALA A 266 14.83 1.66 -18.43
CA ALA A 266 15.06 0.58 -17.45
C ALA A 266 16.15 -0.40 -17.93
N GLN A 267 16.09 -0.81 -19.20
CA GLN A 267 17.10 -1.69 -19.81
C GLN A 267 18.46 -1.02 -19.89
N PHE A 268 18.54 0.25 -20.28
CA PHE A 268 19.79 1.02 -20.31
C PHE A 268 20.38 1.19 -18.90
N ARG A 269 19.56 1.54 -17.89
CA ARG A 269 20.01 1.63 -16.49
C ARG A 269 20.52 0.29 -15.97
N MET A 270 19.82 -0.81 -16.25
CA MET A 270 20.24 -2.17 -15.91
C MET A 270 21.55 -2.54 -16.61
N HIS A 271 21.64 -2.33 -17.92
CA HIS A 271 22.83 -2.60 -18.73
C HIS A 271 24.05 -1.83 -18.21
N ARG A 272 23.93 -0.52 -17.96
CA ARG A 272 25.01 0.32 -17.43
C ARG A 272 25.55 -0.19 -16.09
N ILE A 273 24.65 -0.58 -15.16
CA ILE A 273 25.03 -1.17 -13.87
C ILE A 273 25.67 -2.57 -14.08
N ARG A 274 25.12 -3.39 -14.98
CA ARG A 274 25.65 -4.71 -15.31
C ARG A 274 27.05 -4.65 -15.91
N MET A 275 27.32 -3.69 -16.81
CA MET A 275 28.66 -3.49 -17.40
C MET A 275 29.67 -3.05 -16.33
N ALA A 276 29.32 -2.09 -15.47
CA ALA A 276 30.18 -1.69 -14.35
C ALA A 276 30.47 -2.86 -13.37
N TYR A 277 29.47 -3.69 -13.07
CA TYR A 277 29.64 -4.91 -12.27
C TYR A 277 30.53 -5.95 -12.96
N LEU A 278 30.39 -6.15 -14.27
CA LEU A 278 31.23 -7.10 -15.02
C LEU A 278 32.68 -6.59 -15.13
N ALA A 279 32.91 -5.31 -15.39
CA ALA A 279 34.24 -4.72 -15.41
C ALA A 279 34.95 -4.85 -14.05
N THR A 280 34.28 -4.51 -12.95
CA THR A 280 34.82 -4.68 -11.59
C THR A 280 35.04 -6.15 -11.21
N LYS A 281 34.15 -7.07 -11.64
CA LYS A 281 34.35 -8.52 -11.48
C LYS A 281 35.58 -9.01 -12.24
N CYS A 282 35.76 -8.62 -13.50
CA CYS A 282 36.92 -9.00 -14.31
C CYS A 282 38.22 -8.45 -13.72
N ALA A 283 38.25 -7.17 -13.31
CA ALA A 283 39.39 -6.59 -12.61
C ALA A 283 39.73 -7.36 -11.31
N ALA A 284 38.73 -7.72 -10.51
CA ALA A 284 38.94 -8.51 -9.30
C ALA A 284 39.48 -9.93 -9.59
N ILE A 285 39.05 -10.57 -10.68
CA ILE A 285 39.59 -11.87 -11.13
C ILE A 285 41.07 -11.72 -11.54
N ILE A 286 41.39 -10.75 -12.39
CA ILE A 286 42.77 -10.49 -12.86
C ILE A 286 43.70 -10.17 -11.68
N ILE A 287 43.25 -9.39 -10.70
CA ILE A 287 44.02 -9.09 -9.47
C ILE A 287 44.23 -10.36 -8.64
N GLN A 288 43.20 -11.18 -8.43
CA GLN A 288 43.33 -12.45 -7.69
C GLN A 288 44.25 -13.44 -8.41
N GLU A 289 44.20 -13.50 -9.73
CA GLU A 289 45.05 -14.37 -10.56
C GLU A 289 46.51 -13.91 -10.53
N ARG A 290 46.80 -12.63 -10.78
CA ARG A 290 48.14 -12.05 -10.65
C ARG A 290 48.69 -12.22 -9.23
N TYR A 291 47.87 -12.06 -8.20
CA TYR A 291 48.26 -12.32 -6.81
C TYR A 291 48.59 -13.80 -6.56
N ARG A 292 47.77 -14.74 -7.04
CA ARG A 292 48.06 -16.19 -6.95
C ARG A 292 49.35 -16.56 -7.69
N ALA A 293 49.57 -16.02 -8.88
CA ALA A 293 50.81 -16.21 -9.65
C ALA A 293 52.03 -15.64 -8.91
N LYS A 294 51.92 -14.45 -8.30
CA LYS A 294 52.97 -13.86 -7.47
C LYS A 294 53.27 -14.71 -6.23
N MET A 295 52.25 -15.18 -5.51
CA MET A 295 52.42 -16.09 -4.38
C MET A 295 53.03 -17.45 -4.78
N LEU A 296 52.78 -17.93 -6.00
CA LEU A 296 53.41 -19.12 -6.55
C LEU A 296 54.90 -18.87 -6.87
N ARG A 297 55.22 -17.75 -7.53
CA ARG A 297 56.59 -17.28 -7.80
C ARG A 297 57.37 -17.15 -6.49
N ASP A 298 56.85 -16.43 -5.50
CA ASP A 298 57.51 -16.19 -4.21
C ASP A 298 57.83 -17.53 -3.51
N LYS A 299 56.87 -18.46 -3.50
CA LYS A 299 57.05 -19.82 -2.94
C LYS A 299 58.08 -20.66 -3.71
N GLN A 300 58.19 -20.47 -5.02
CA GLN A 300 59.19 -21.14 -5.86
C GLN A 300 60.58 -20.50 -5.70
N MET A 301 60.66 -19.18 -5.53
CA MET A 301 61.89 -18.46 -5.15
C MET A 301 62.41 -18.91 -3.80
N LEU A 302 61.54 -19.08 -2.79
CA LEU A 302 61.94 -19.61 -1.48
C LEU A 302 62.48 -21.05 -1.57
N ARG A 303 61.87 -21.91 -2.41
CA ARG A 303 62.40 -23.26 -2.69
C ARG A 303 63.75 -23.22 -3.39
N TYR A 304 63.90 -22.39 -4.42
CA TYR A 304 65.16 -22.22 -5.14
C TYR A 304 66.27 -21.64 -4.25
N GLY A 305 65.93 -20.67 -3.40
CA GLY A 305 66.85 -20.11 -2.39
C GLY A 305 67.32 -21.18 -1.40
N ALA A 306 66.40 -21.95 -0.82
CA ALA A 306 66.77 -23.05 0.08
C ALA A 306 67.63 -24.12 -0.62
N MET A 307 67.32 -24.47 -1.87
CA MET A 307 68.11 -25.42 -2.67
C MET A 307 69.51 -24.86 -2.98
N ARG A 308 69.62 -23.58 -3.35
CA ARG A 308 70.90 -22.90 -3.61
C ARG A 308 71.75 -22.81 -2.34
N SER A 309 71.15 -22.45 -1.19
CA SER A 309 71.85 -22.43 0.10
C SER A 309 72.34 -23.82 0.50
N ALA A 310 71.52 -24.87 0.34
CA ALA A 310 71.94 -26.24 0.59
C ALA A 310 73.09 -26.68 -0.33
N ALA A 311 73.02 -26.35 -1.63
CA ALA A 311 74.10 -26.63 -2.58
C ALA A 311 75.40 -25.89 -2.22
N VAL A 312 75.34 -24.62 -1.82
CA VAL A 312 76.50 -23.84 -1.38
C VAL A 312 77.11 -24.44 -0.09
N VAL A 313 76.30 -24.86 0.88
CA VAL A 313 76.77 -25.53 2.10
C VAL A 313 77.45 -26.87 1.78
N ILE A 314 76.88 -27.68 0.87
CA ILE A 314 77.48 -28.95 0.44
C ILE A 314 78.80 -28.71 -0.31
N GLN A 315 78.85 -27.72 -1.21
CA GLN A 315 80.07 -27.33 -1.92
C GLN A 315 81.16 -26.83 -0.97
N ALA A 316 80.82 -26.00 0.02
CA ALA A 316 81.75 -25.52 1.04
C ALA A 316 82.25 -26.68 1.93
N ALA A 317 81.37 -27.57 2.37
CA ALA A 317 81.72 -28.75 3.15
C ALA A 317 82.66 -29.69 2.37
N TYR A 318 82.40 -29.92 1.08
CA TYR A 318 83.27 -30.73 0.21
C TYR A 318 84.64 -30.07 -0.03
N ARG A 319 84.68 -28.77 -0.32
CA ARG A 319 85.94 -28.00 -0.44
C ARG A 319 86.77 -28.10 0.86
N GLY A 320 86.13 -27.93 2.02
CA GLY A 320 86.76 -28.09 3.33
C GLY A 320 87.21 -29.52 3.64
N HIS A 321 86.45 -30.54 3.21
CA HIS A 321 86.87 -31.94 3.31
C HIS A 321 88.11 -32.22 2.45
N ARG A 322 88.13 -31.77 1.18
CA ARG A 322 89.27 -31.96 0.28
C ARG A 322 90.53 -31.27 0.81
N ALA A 323 90.39 -30.07 1.38
CA ALA A 323 91.50 -29.35 2.03
C ALA A 323 92.04 -30.12 3.26
N ARG A 324 91.17 -30.50 4.21
CA ARG A 324 91.57 -31.26 5.40
C ARG A 324 92.19 -32.62 5.06
N ARG A 325 91.66 -33.31 4.04
CA ARG A 325 92.22 -34.57 3.55
C ARG A 325 93.64 -34.40 3.00
N ARG A 326 93.87 -33.39 2.13
CA ARG A 326 95.20 -33.10 1.60
C ARG A 326 96.20 -32.73 2.70
N MET A 327 95.77 -32.00 3.74
CA MET A 327 96.61 -31.72 4.91
C MET A 327 96.95 -32.97 5.71
N ALA A 328 95.99 -33.88 5.93
CA ALA A 328 96.25 -35.15 6.62
C ALA A 328 97.20 -36.08 5.81
N GLU A 329 97.06 -36.12 4.49
CA GLU A 329 97.96 -36.86 3.59
C GLU A 329 99.40 -36.29 3.63
N LEU A 330 99.55 -34.95 3.65
CA LEU A 330 100.84 -34.28 3.85
C LEU A 330 101.44 -34.54 5.25
N GLN A 331 100.61 -34.51 6.31
CA GLN A 331 101.06 -34.81 7.67
C GLN A 331 101.52 -36.27 7.82
N GLN A 332 100.82 -37.23 7.22
CA GLN A 332 101.27 -38.63 7.19
C GLN A 332 102.62 -38.78 6.47
N ALA A 333 102.80 -38.13 5.32
CA ALA A 333 104.08 -38.15 4.61
C ALA A 333 105.21 -37.55 5.46
N ALA A 334 104.98 -36.41 6.11
CA ALA A 334 105.94 -35.79 7.02
C ALA A 334 106.29 -36.70 8.21
N THR A 335 105.31 -37.34 8.84
CA THR A 335 105.54 -38.29 9.94
C THR A 335 106.36 -39.51 9.51
N VAL A 336 106.14 -40.04 8.29
CA VAL A 336 106.94 -41.15 7.74
C VAL A 336 108.39 -40.71 7.52
N ILE A 337 108.61 -39.52 6.96
CA ILE A 337 109.96 -38.96 6.74
C ILE A 337 110.68 -38.73 8.07
N GLN A 338 110.02 -38.08 9.04
CA GLN A 338 110.56 -37.83 10.39
C GLN A 338 110.92 -39.15 11.09
N ARG A 339 110.04 -40.15 11.06
CA ARG A 339 110.30 -41.47 11.65
C ARG A 339 111.49 -42.17 10.97
N LYS A 340 111.60 -42.09 9.64
CA LYS A 340 112.72 -42.67 8.89
C LYS A 340 114.04 -41.98 9.24
N PHE A 341 114.06 -40.65 9.35
CA PHE A 341 115.23 -39.87 9.76
C PHE A 341 115.70 -40.26 11.18
N LEU A 342 114.81 -40.26 12.17
CA LEU A 342 115.14 -40.64 13.55
C LEU A 342 115.68 -42.08 13.65
N THR A 343 115.12 -43.00 12.85
CA THR A 343 115.61 -44.39 12.77
C THR A 343 117.04 -44.47 12.19
N ILE A 344 117.39 -43.63 11.22
CA ILE A 344 118.75 -43.53 10.65
C ILE A 344 119.72 -42.91 11.66
N GLN A 345 119.29 -41.86 12.39
CA GLN A 345 120.09 -41.20 13.43
C GLN A 345 120.46 -42.17 14.55
N ALA A 346 119.48 -42.91 15.09
CA ALA A 346 119.71 -43.95 16.09
C ALA A 346 120.64 -45.07 15.56
N ARG A 347 120.49 -45.47 14.30
CA ARG A 347 121.37 -46.47 13.67
C ARG A 347 122.82 -45.98 13.52
N LYS A 348 123.05 -44.69 13.22
CA LYS A 348 124.41 -44.11 13.23
C LYS A 348 125.03 -44.15 14.63
N GLN A 349 124.27 -43.77 15.66
CA GLN A 349 124.74 -43.80 17.05
C GLN A 349 125.11 -45.22 17.51
N PHE A 350 124.26 -46.22 17.21
CA PHE A 350 124.56 -47.62 17.53
C PHE A 350 125.83 -48.14 16.83
N LEU A 351 126.04 -47.78 15.56
CA LEU A 351 127.24 -48.21 14.81
C LEU A 351 128.53 -47.58 15.37
N ALA A 352 128.49 -46.32 15.83
CA ALA A 352 129.63 -45.68 16.50
C ALA A 352 129.99 -46.39 17.82
N ILE A 353 128.99 -46.74 18.64
CA ILE A 353 129.19 -47.50 19.88
C ILE A 353 129.77 -48.90 19.59
N LYS A 354 129.26 -49.58 18.56
CA LYS A 354 129.78 -50.90 18.14
C LYS A 354 131.26 -50.82 17.70
N ALA A 355 131.65 -49.77 16.96
CA ALA A 355 133.03 -49.57 16.54
C ALA A 355 133.96 -49.37 17.74
N ALA A 356 133.61 -48.48 18.68
CA ALA A 356 134.39 -48.23 19.90
C ALA A 356 134.57 -49.50 20.75
N ALA A 357 133.52 -50.32 20.88
CA ALA A 357 133.58 -51.59 21.61
C ALA A 357 134.58 -52.59 20.97
N LEU A 358 134.60 -52.70 19.64
CA LEU A 358 135.51 -53.60 18.92
C LEU A 358 136.97 -53.18 19.07
N THR A 359 137.28 -51.89 18.95
CA THR A 359 138.65 -51.37 19.17
C THR A 359 139.14 -51.63 20.60
N CYS A 360 138.24 -51.52 21.58
CA CYS A 360 138.55 -51.84 22.98
C CYS A 360 138.82 -53.34 23.18
N GLN A 361 138.01 -54.22 22.59
CA GLN A 361 138.19 -55.68 22.63
C GLN A 361 139.50 -56.13 21.96
N GLN A 362 139.89 -55.51 20.83
CA GLN A 362 141.17 -55.80 20.17
C GLN A 362 142.36 -55.40 21.05
N ARG A 363 142.35 -54.20 21.64
CA ARG A 363 143.40 -53.75 22.58
C ARG A 363 143.49 -54.64 23.83
N TYR A 364 142.36 -55.06 24.39
CA TYR A 364 142.34 -55.97 25.54
C TYR A 364 142.95 -57.34 25.21
N ARG A 365 142.63 -57.93 24.05
CA ARG A 365 143.20 -59.21 23.60
C ARG A 365 144.72 -59.13 23.40
N ALA A 366 145.22 -58.07 22.77
CA ALA A 366 146.66 -57.84 22.61
C ALA A 366 147.39 -57.71 23.97
N ALA A 367 146.83 -56.93 24.91
CA ALA A 367 147.39 -56.77 26.25
C ALA A 367 147.39 -58.07 27.08
N THR A 368 146.41 -58.95 26.86
CA THR A 368 146.32 -60.25 27.53
C THR A 368 147.38 -61.23 26.99
N LEU A 369 147.59 -61.28 25.67
CA LEU A 369 148.64 -62.10 25.05
C LEU A 369 150.05 -61.72 25.57
N ALA A 370 150.34 -60.42 25.64
CA ALA A 370 151.61 -59.91 26.18
C ALA A 370 151.80 -60.24 27.67
N ARG A 371 150.72 -60.31 28.46
CA ARG A 371 150.77 -60.75 29.87
C ARG A 371 151.11 -62.23 30.01
N ASN A 372 150.58 -63.10 29.14
CA ASN A 372 150.82 -64.54 29.21
C ASN A 372 152.28 -64.90 28.89
N LEU A 373 152.86 -64.29 27.85
CA LEU A 373 154.29 -64.47 27.53
C LEU A 373 155.21 -64.02 28.67
N ARG A 374 154.87 -62.93 29.37
CA ARG A 374 155.63 -62.44 30.53
C ARG A 374 155.43 -63.32 31.78
N LEU A 375 154.32 -64.06 31.89
CA LEU A 375 154.09 -65.01 32.97
C LEU A 375 154.95 -66.27 32.83
N ASP A 376 155.11 -66.82 31.62
CA ASP A 376 155.97 -67.99 31.38
C ASP A 376 157.45 -67.71 31.71
N TYR A 377 157.97 -66.55 31.29
CA TYR A 377 159.29 -66.06 31.70
C TYR A 377 159.42 -65.93 33.24
N LEU A 378 158.39 -65.42 33.91
CA LEU A 378 158.38 -65.27 35.38
C LEU A 378 158.21 -66.60 36.13
N LEU A 379 157.63 -67.63 35.51
CA LEU A 379 157.58 -69.00 36.06
C LEU A 379 158.97 -69.65 36.04
N LYS A 380 159.65 -69.59 34.89
CA LYS A 380 161.04 -70.07 34.73
C LYS A 380 162.03 -69.35 35.67
N ARG A 381 161.76 -68.09 36.02
CA ARG A 381 162.49 -67.33 37.04
C ARG A 381 162.07 -67.65 38.49
N ARG A 382 160.83 -68.10 38.74
CA ARG A 382 160.32 -68.38 40.09
C ARG A 382 160.87 -69.67 40.68
N SER A 383 161.03 -70.73 39.90
CA SER A 383 161.61 -72.01 40.35
C SER A 383 162.98 -71.82 41.01
N VAL A 384 163.87 -71.04 40.37
CA VAL A 384 165.20 -70.69 40.90
C VAL A 384 165.12 -69.88 42.20
N VAL A 385 164.17 -68.94 42.31
CA VAL A 385 164.01 -68.09 43.50
C VAL A 385 163.38 -68.82 44.69
N CYS A 386 162.50 -69.80 44.45
CA CYS A 386 161.84 -70.56 45.53
C CYS A 386 162.84 -71.34 46.40
N LEU A 387 163.87 -71.93 45.79
CA LEU A 387 164.98 -72.60 46.50
C LEU A 387 165.75 -71.65 47.44
N GLN A 388 165.93 -70.38 47.04
CA GLN A 388 166.63 -69.37 47.83
C GLN A 388 165.75 -68.71 48.91
N ALA A 389 164.43 -68.73 48.75
CA ALA A 389 163.48 -68.05 49.64
C ALA A 389 163.15 -68.83 50.92
N ALA A 390 163.16 -70.17 50.87
CA ALA A 390 162.75 -71.03 51.98
C ALA A 390 163.56 -70.75 53.27
N TYR A 391 164.89 -70.68 53.14
CA TYR A 391 165.82 -70.41 54.25
C TYR A 391 165.55 -69.07 54.97
N ARG A 392 165.26 -68.00 54.20
CA ARG A 392 164.99 -66.66 54.76
C ARG A 392 163.64 -66.56 55.47
N GLY A 393 162.71 -67.48 55.20
CA GLY A 393 161.36 -67.49 55.75
C GLY A 393 161.23 -67.95 57.21
N GLN A 394 162.28 -68.50 57.82
CA GLN A 394 162.24 -68.97 59.22
C GLN A 394 162.46 -67.83 60.22
N VAL A 395 163.45 -66.96 59.97
CA VAL A 395 163.87 -65.89 60.89
C VAL A 395 162.77 -64.84 61.11
N ALA A 396 162.12 -64.38 60.04
CA ALA A 396 161.18 -63.24 60.08
C ALA A 396 159.95 -63.47 60.99
N ARG A 397 159.54 -64.73 61.23
CA ARG A 397 158.36 -65.06 62.05
C ARG A 397 158.58 -64.85 63.55
N ARG A 398 159.82 -64.69 64.02
CA ARG A 398 160.14 -64.39 65.43
C ARG A 398 159.84 -62.93 65.83
N GLN A 399 159.98 -61.98 64.90
CA GLN A 399 159.84 -60.54 65.18
C GLN A 399 158.39 -60.06 65.42
N LEU A 400 157.39 -60.75 64.88
CA LEU A 400 156.02 -60.22 64.77
C LEU A 400 155.29 -60.11 66.12
N ARG A 401 155.62 -60.96 67.12
CA ARG A 401 154.95 -60.98 68.43
C ARG A 401 155.09 -59.67 69.23
N ILE A 402 156.12 -58.86 68.98
CA ILE A 402 156.44 -57.68 69.79
C ILE A 402 155.52 -56.48 69.49
N ARG A 403 155.05 -56.32 68.23
CA ARG A 403 154.38 -55.08 67.80
C ARG A 403 152.91 -54.94 68.22
N LEU A 404 152.28 -55.99 68.75
CA LEU A 404 150.86 -55.97 69.15
C LEU A 404 150.56 -55.03 70.32
N MET A 405 151.55 -54.72 71.17
CA MET A 405 151.36 -53.83 72.33
C MET A 405 151.02 -52.37 71.96
N ALA A 406 151.40 -51.90 70.76
CA ALA A 406 151.30 -50.49 70.40
C ALA A 406 149.86 -50.00 70.06
N ALA A 407 148.88 -50.90 69.93
CA ALA A 407 147.55 -50.58 69.40
C ALA A 407 146.59 -49.91 70.41
N ILE A 408 146.86 -49.99 71.72
CA ILE A 408 145.90 -49.63 72.77
C ILE A 408 145.78 -48.11 72.96
N THR A 409 146.88 -47.36 72.85
CA THR A 409 146.98 -45.95 73.25
C THR A 409 146.11 -44.98 72.43
N ILE A 410 145.71 -45.36 71.20
CA ILE A 410 145.04 -44.46 70.24
C ILE A 410 143.56 -44.19 70.58
N GLN A 411 142.93 -45.03 71.41
CA GLN A 411 141.47 -45.00 71.63
C GLN A 411 140.94 -43.81 72.46
N SER A 412 141.80 -43.04 73.13
CA SER A 412 141.38 -42.01 74.09
C SER A 412 140.93 -40.68 73.47
N HIS A 413 141.53 -40.25 72.36
CA HIS A 413 141.57 -38.84 72.00
C HIS A 413 140.29 -38.29 71.31
N PHE A 414 139.43 -39.15 70.78
CA PHE A 414 138.28 -38.75 69.95
C PHE A 414 137.10 -38.16 70.77
N ARG A 415 136.90 -38.61 72.02
CA ARG A 415 135.70 -38.29 72.82
C ARG A 415 135.55 -36.80 73.20
N LYS A 416 136.63 -36.00 73.12
CA LYS A 416 136.66 -34.59 73.59
C LYS A 416 136.02 -33.58 72.63
N TYR A 417 135.89 -33.90 71.34
CA TYR A 417 135.42 -32.95 70.32
C TYR A 417 133.89 -32.71 70.35
N GLN A 418 133.12 -33.73 70.74
CA GLN A 418 131.68 -33.83 70.43
C GLN A 418 130.74 -32.93 71.26
N GLN A 419 131.17 -32.41 72.42
CA GLN A 419 130.29 -31.63 73.32
C GLN A 419 130.20 -30.12 73.01
N ARG A 420 131.19 -29.51 72.34
CA ARG A 420 131.37 -28.03 72.38
C ARG A 420 130.40 -27.23 71.50
N THR A 421 129.69 -27.87 70.57
CA THR A 421 128.89 -27.19 69.52
C THR A 421 127.41 -26.96 69.86
N ASN A 422 126.78 -27.81 70.67
CA ASN A 422 125.32 -27.73 70.92
C ASN A 422 124.89 -26.56 71.82
N TYR A 423 125.78 -26.06 72.69
CA TYR A 423 125.44 -25.09 73.74
C TYR A 423 124.96 -23.71 73.21
N LYS A 424 125.47 -23.25 72.07
CA LYS A 424 125.32 -21.84 71.64
C LYS A 424 123.98 -21.44 71.01
N ARG A 425 123.07 -22.37 70.71
CA ARG A 425 121.83 -22.07 69.94
C ARG A 425 120.57 -21.81 70.77
N LEU A 426 120.61 -22.04 72.09
CA LEU A 426 119.41 -22.03 72.95
C LEU A 426 119.03 -20.65 73.53
N LEU A 427 119.87 -19.62 73.35
CA LEU A 427 119.80 -18.36 74.12
C LEU A 427 118.97 -17.22 73.49
N TRP A 428 118.52 -17.33 72.24
CA TRP A 428 117.89 -16.19 71.52
C TRP A 428 116.35 -16.10 71.69
N ALA A 429 115.70 -17.14 72.21
CA ALA A 429 114.25 -17.30 72.10
C ALA A 429 113.40 -16.51 73.13
N CYS A 430 113.97 -16.01 74.23
CA CYS A 430 113.17 -15.52 75.37
C CYS A 430 112.77 -14.04 75.33
N SER A 431 113.48 -13.17 74.58
CA SER A 431 113.49 -11.73 74.89
C SER A 431 112.32 -10.90 74.31
N VAL A 432 111.58 -11.39 73.32
CA VAL A 432 110.59 -10.56 72.58
C VAL A 432 109.20 -10.55 73.25
N LEU A 433 108.89 -11.54 74.08
CA LEU A 433 107.56 -11.75 74.65
C LEU A 433 107.12 -10.64 75.64
N GLN A 434 108.07 -9.89 76.20
CA GLN A 434 107.82 -8.80 77.15
C GLN A 434 107.41 -7.47 76.51
N ALA A 435 107.67 -7.25 75.22
CA ALA A 435 107.43 -5.96 74.56
C ALA A 435 105.93 -5.61 74.41
N ARG A 436 105.06 -6.62 74.33
CA ARG A 436 103.64 -6.45 73.93
C ARG A 436 102.74 -5.80 75.01
N TYR A 437 103.17 -5.79 76.27
CA TYR A 437 102.37 -5.27 77.38
C TYR A 437 102.31 -3.73 77.44
N ARG A 438 103.38 -3.04 77.02
CA ARG A 438 103.53 -1.58 77.22
C ARG A 438 102.75 -0.71 76.21
N ALA A 439 102.17 -1.29 75.15
CA ALA A 439 101.44 -0.54 74.12
C ALA A 439 100.03 -0.10 74.56
N ASN A 440 99.29 -0.93 75.29
CA ASN A 440 97.86 -0.70 75.53
C ASN A 440 97.52 0.49 76.46
N LYS A 441 98.47 1.01 77.25
CA LYS A 441 98.19 2.08 78.22
C LYS A 441 98.09 3.49 77.61
N LYS A 442 98.50 3.69 76.35
CA LYS A 442 98.49 5.02 75.71
C LYS A 442 97.14 5.39 75.04
N MET A 443 96.39 4.39 74.58
CA MET A 443 95.18 4.57 73.74
C MET A 443 93.98 5.19 74.47
N SER A 444 93.88 5.06 75.81
CA SER A 444 92.75 5.60 76.57
C SER A 444 92.80 7.12 76.80
N ALA A 445 93.93 7.79 76.58
CA ALA A 445 94.08 9.22 76.82
C ALA A 445 93.47 10.09 75.70
N GLU A 446 93.58 9.64 74.45
CA GLU A 446 93.21 10.43 73.25
C GLU A 446 91.69 10.53 73.05
N VAL A 447 90.91 9.59 73.59
CA VAL A 447 89.45 9.52 73.47
C VAL A 447 88.74 10.67 74.21
N GLN A 448 89.35 11.22 75.27
CA GLN A 448 88.73 12.25 76.09
C GLN A 448 88.63 13.61 75.37
N ALA A 449 89.64 13.97 74.58
CA ALA A 449 89.76 15.28 73.94
C ALA A 449 88.69 15.52 72.84
N LEU A 450 88.34 14.49 72.07
CA LEU A 450 87.39 14.58 70.95
C LEU A 450 85.97 14.97 71.36
N ARG A 451 85.58 14.77 72.64
CA ARG A 451 84.22 15.07 73.13
C ARG A 451 83.91 16.57 73.18
N HIS A 452 84.87 17.42 73.51
CA HIS A 452 84.62 18.86 73.65
C HIS A 452 84.49 19.59 72.30
N GLN A 453 85.19 19.12 71.26
CA GLN A 453 85.15 19.72 69.93
C GLN A 453 83.79 19.51 69.22
N ALA A 454 83.09 18.41 69.53
CA ALA A 454 81.78 18.10 68.98
C ALA A 454 80.67 19.08 69.44
N ALA A 455 80.72 19.56 70.69
CA ALA A 455 79.68 20.41 71.27
C ALA A 455 79.57 21.78 70.55
N SER A 456 80.71 22.38 70.20
CA SER A 456 80.79 23.66 69.47
C SER A 456 80.09 23.60 68.10
N ILE A 457 80.22 22.48 67.38
CA ILE A 457 79.62 22.30 66.06
C ILE A 457 78.09 22.24 66.17
N ILE A 458 77.56 21.57 67.20
CA ILE A 458 76.12 21.41 67.44
C ILE A 458 75.45 22.76 67.77
N GLN A 459 76.05 23.58 68.65
CA GLN A 459 75.50 24.89 69.02
C GLN A 459 75.39 25.83 67.80
N ARG A 460 76.40 25.84 66.93
CA ARG A 460 76.42 26.63 65.70
C ARG A 460 75.37 26.18 64.68
N ALA A 461 75.16 24.86 64.54
CA ALA A 461 74.12 24.30 63.67
C ALA A 461 72.70 24.65 64.14
N PHE A 462 72.45 24.65 65.45
CA PHE A 462 71.13 24.96 66.03
C PHE A 462 70.71 26.42 65.75
N LYS A 463 71.62 27.39 65.89
CA LYS A 463 71.34 28.80 65.58
C LYS A 463 70.91 29.01 64.12
N ALA A 464 71.58 28.33 63.17
CA ALA A 464 71.22 28.38 61.76
C ALA A 464 69.85 27.73 61.46
N HIS A 465 69.50 26.63 62.14
CA HIS A 465 68.20 25.98 62.01
C HIS A 465 67.04 26.90 62.42
N CYS A 466 67.20 27.66 63.51
CA CYS A 466 66.15 28.56 64.01
C CYS A 466 65.81 29.70 63.02
N GLU A 467 66.81 30.36 62.43
CA GLU A 467 66.55 31.41 61.42
C GLU A 467 65.99 30.83 60.11
N HIS A 468 66.46 29.66 59.68
CA HIS A 468 65.88 28.97 58.53
C HIS A 468 64.38 28.64 58.76
N ARG A 469 64.02 28.25 59.98
CA ARG A 469 62.63 27.94 60.36
C ARG A 469 61.72 29.18 60.33
N LYS A 470 62.21 30.36 60.74
CA LYS A 470 61.49 31.65 60.60
C LYS A 470 61.29 32.05 59.14
N TYR A 471 62.32 31.89 58.30
CA TYR A 471 62.23 32.16 56.86
C TYR A 471 61.18 31.24 56.19
N LEU A 472 61.14 29.95 56.56
CA LEU A 472 60.18 28.98 56.03
C LEU A 472 58.72 29.31 56.41
N THR A 473 58.44 29.76 57.64
CA THR A 473 57.07 30.17 58.02
C THR A 473 56.60 31.38 57.22
N LEU A 474 57.44 32.42 57.09
CA LEU A 474 57.16 33.62 56.30
C LEU A 474 56.90 33.26 54.82
N LYS A 475 57.74 32.41 54.23
CA LYS A 475 57.55 31.86 52.88
C LYS A 475 56.24 31.08 52.74
N SER A 476 55.82 30.34 53.77
CA SER A 476 54.52 29.65 53.78
C SER A 476 53.34 30.61 53.74
N TYR A 477 53.39 31.73 54.47
CA TYR A 477 52.32 32.72 54.49
C TYR A 477 52.18 33.45 53.15
N ILE A 478 53.30 33.86 52.56
CA ILE A 478 53.34 34.47 51.22
C ILE A 478 52.77 33.50 50.16
N LEU A 479 53.17 32.23 50.19
CA LEU A 479 52.65 31.20 49.27
C LEU A 479 51.15 30.94 49.47
N LYS A 480 50.65 30.93 50.71
CA LYS A 480 49.21 30.81 51.01
C LYS A 480 48.41 31.98 50.41
N ILE A 481 48.88 33.21 50.57
CA ILE A 481 48.24 34.42 50.00
C ILE A 481 48.25 34.35 48.46
N GLN A 482 49.38 34.02 47.84
CA GLN A 482 49.49 33.87 46.38
C GLN A 482 48.58 32.75 45.84
N HIS A 483 48.47 31.61 46.54
CA HIS A 483 47.52 30.55 46.19
C HIS A 483 46.06 31.03 46.30
N ARG A 484 45.69 31.76 47.36
CA ARG A 484 44.33 32.27 47.56
C ARG A 484 43.92 33.26 46.46
N TYR A 485 44.82 34.16 46.05
CA TYR A 485 44.61 35.06 44.91
C TYR A 485 44.52 34.32 43.56
N ARG A 486 45.42 33.35 43.32
CA ARG A 486 45.37 32.51 42.10
C ARG A 486 44.06 31.70 42.04
N ALA A 487 43.57 31.20 43.17
CA ALA A 487 42.30 30.48 43.27
C ALA A 487 41.09 31.37 42.96
N THR A 488 40.98 32.58 43.53
CA THR A 488 39.86 33.48 43.19
C THR A 488 39.91 33.99 41.74
N LYS A 489 41.11 34.22 41.19
CA LYS A 489 41.29 34.58 39.77
C LYS A 489 40.90 33.43 38.85
N ALA A 490 41.22 32.18 39.21
CA ALA A 490 40.75 30.99 38.51
C ALA A 490 39.23 30.82 38.62
N ALA A 491 38.65 30.98 39.81
CA ALA A 491 37.21 30.88 40.06
C ALA A 491 36.40 31.90 39.26
N LYS A 492 36.83 33.18 39.17
CA LYS A 492 36.19 34.17 38.28
C LYS A 492 36.25 33.74 36.80
N LYS A 493 37.39 33.23 36.32
CA LYS A 493 37.55 32.74 34.94
C LYS A 493 36.71 31.48 34.67
N GLN A 494 36.51 30.63 35.67
CA GLN A 494 35.65 29.44 35.61
C GLN A 494 34.16 29.81 35.66
N MET A 495 33.76 30.80 36.47
CA MET A 495 32.39 31.36 36.48
C MET A 495 32.03 32.00 35.13
N GLN A 496 32.95 32.76 34.53
CA GLN A 496 32.75 33.31 33.17
C GLN A 496 32.58 32.20 32.13
N ARG A 497 33.41 31.15 32.16
CA ARG A 497 33.25 29.96 31.31
C ARG A 497 31.90 29.27 31.55
N TYR A 498 31.47 29.10 32.80
CA TYR A 498 30.18 28.51 33.15
C TYR A 498 29.00 29.34 32.65
N GLN A 499 29.04 30.67 32.77
CA GLN A 499 28.00 31.56 32.23
C GLN A 499 27.96 31.50 30.69
N LEU A 500 29.10 31.39 30.02
CA LEU A 500 29.18 31.29 28.56
C LEU A 500 28.65 29.94 28.06
N VAL A 501 29.00 28.83 28.76
CA VAL A 501 28.42 27.50 28.53
C VAL A 501 26.91 27.47 28.83
N ARG A 502 26.45 28.13 29.90
CA ARG A 502 25.01 28.25 30.23
C ARG A 502 24.26 29.04 29.17
N LYS A 503 24.79 30.17 28.69
CA LYS A 503 24.20 30.93 27.57
C LYS A 503 24.14 30.05 26.31
N ALA A 504 25.25 29.43 25.92
CA ALA A 504 25.28 28.53 24.76
C ALA A 504 24.30 27.35 24.89
N ALA A 505 24.18 26.75 26.09
CA ALA A 505 23.23 25.68 26.37
C ALA A 505 21.77 26.15 26.29
N VAL A 506 21.44 27.36 26.77
CA VAL A 506 20.10 27.95 26.61
C VAL A 506 19.80 28.25 25.15
N THR A 507 20.74 28.81 24.39
CA THR A 507 20.56 29.03 22.94
C THR A 507 20.40 27.71 22.19
N LEU A 508 21.17 26.68 22.55
CA LEU A 508 21.06 25.33 21.99
C LEU A 508 19.73 24.66 22.36
N GLN A 509 19.24 24.82 23.59
CA GLN A 509 17.92 24.34 24.03
C GLN A 509 16.79 25.07 23.33
N ALA A 510 16.89 26.39 23.13
CA ALA A 510 15.92 27.17 22.36
C ALA A 510 15.92 26.77 20.87
N ALA A 511 17.09 26.60 20.27
CA ALA A 511 17.25 26.09 18.91
C ALA A 511 16.73 24.66 18.76
N TYR A 512 16.96 23.78 19.75
CA TYR A 512 16.47 22.41 19.77
C TYR A 512 14.95 22.34 19.97
N ARG A 513 14.37 23.16 20.85
CA ARG A 513 12.91 23.31 21.00
C ARG A 513 12.28 23.84 19.71
N GLY A 514 12.88 24.87 19.11
CA GLY A 514 12.47 25.41 17.81
C GLY A 514 12.60 24.41 16.67
N HIS A 515 13.63 23.56 16.68
CA HIS A 515 13.78 22.44 15.74
C HIS A 515 12.77 21.32 16.02
N GLY A 516 12.43 21.06 17.28
CA GLY A 516 11.34 20.17 17.68
C GLY A 516 10.01 20.62 17.06
N VAL A 517 9.62 21.88 17.31
CA VAL A 517 8.40 22.48 16.73
C VAL A 517 8.45 22.51 15.20
N ARG A 518 9.57 22.93 14.58
CA ARG A 518 9.68 22.94 13.11
C ARG A 518 9.63 21.54 12.50
N THR A 519 10.24 20.52 13.12
CA THR A 519 10.14 19.14 12.64
C THR A 519 8.78 18.51 12.94
N GLU A 520 8.04 19.00 13.93
CA GLU A 520 6.67 18.58 14.22
C GLU A 520 5.67 19.20 13.24
N VAL A 521 5.79 20.50 12.96
CA VAL A 521 5.06 21.19 11.88
C VAL A 521 5.41 20.57 10.52
N ALA A 522 6.68 20.25 10.24
CA ALA A 522 7.06 19.51 9.05
C ALA A 522 6.47 18.09 9.01
N ARG A 523 6.37 17.40 10.16
CA ARG A 523 5.65 16.12 10.27
C ARG A 523 4.13 16.29 10.04
N TRP A 524 3.52 17.40 10.44
CA TRP A 524 2.11 17.71 10.15
C TRP A 524 1.90 18.00 8.66
N HIS A 525 2.77 18.79 8.02
CA HIS A 525 2.72 19.00 6.57
C HIS A 525 3.03 17.72 5.77
N GLN A 526 3.95 16.88 6.23
CA GLN A 526 4.16 15.54 5.65
C GLN A 526 2.94 14.65 5.86
N ALA A 527 2.32 14.62 7.03
CA ALA A 527 1.09 13.86 7.29
C ALA A 527 -0.06 14.35 6.42
N ALA A 528 -0.25 15.67 6.27
CA ALA A 528 -1.21 16.27 5.36
C ALA A 528 -0.89 15.90 3.89
N THR A 529 0.37 15.93 3.49
CA THR A 529 0.82 15.51 2.14
C THR A 529 0.58 14.01 1.91
N VAL A 530 0.79 13.16 2.91
CA VAL A 530 0.49 11.72 2.87
C VAL A 530 -1.01 11.47 2.82
N ILE A 531 -1.83 12.20 3.57
CA ILE A 531 -3.29 12.11 3.53
C ILE A 531 -3.83 12.60 2.18
N GLN A 532 -3.36 13.74 1.68
CA GLN A 532 -3.73 14.29 0.38
C GLN A 532 -3.28 13.38 -0.77
N SER A 533 -2.06 12.84 -0.73
CA SER A 533 -1.57 11.91 -1.77
C SER A 533 -2.25 10.54 -1.67
N ALA A 534 -2.59 10.05 -0.46
CA ALA A 534 -3.40 8.85 -0.27
C ALA A 534 -4.84 9.06 -0.76
N PHE A 535 -5.44 10.24 -0.56
CA PHE A 535 -6.76 10.59 -1.09
C PHE A 535 -6.75 10.76 -2.61
N ARG A 536 -5.76 11.46 -3.18
CA ARG A 536 -5.54 11.53 -4.64
C ARG A 536 -5.34 10.13 -5.23
N LYS A 537 -4.50 9.29 -4.59
CA LYS A 537 -4.30 7.89 -4.95
C LYS A 537 -5.61 7.08 -4.84
N HIS A 538 -6.42 7.28 -3.81
CA HIS A 538 -7.70 6.59 -3.64
C HIS A 538 -8.71 7.02 -4.71
N LYS A 539 -8.84 8.33 -4.99
CA LYS A 539 -9.68 8.88 -6.06
C LYS A 539 -9.31 8.31 -7.44
N GLU A 540 -8.02 8.26 -7.77
CA GLU A 540 -7.55 7.63 -9.01
C GLU A 540 -7.59 6.09 -8.96
N HIS A 541 -7.50 5.46 -7.80
CA HIS A 541 -7.67 4.01 -7.65
C HIS A 541 -9.13 3.58 -7.83
N VAL A 542 -10.10 4.35 -7.33
CA VAL A 542 -11.54 4.12 -7.56
C VAL A 542 -11.89 4.31 -9.04
N LYS A 543 -11.40 5.39 -9.67
CA LYS A 543 -11.49 5.55 -11.15
C LYS A 543 -10.83 4.39 -11.90
N PHE A 544 -9.64 3.95 -11.47
CA PHE A 544 -8.94 2.82 -12.07
C PHE A 544 -9.67 1.50 -11.85
N GLN A 545 -10.31 1.29 -10.69
CA GLN A 545 -11.16 0.13 -10.42
C GLN A 545 -12.41 0.13 -11.30
N ALA A 546 -13.11 1.27 -11.42
CA ALA A 546 -14.25 1.41 -12.34
C ALA A 546 -13.82 1.13 -13.79
N MET A 547 -12.76 1.80 -14.27
CA MET A 547 -12.20 1.57 -15.62
C MET A 547 -11.70 0.14 -15.80
N ARG A 548 -11.15 -0.51 -14.76
CA ARG A 548 -10.72 -1.91 -14.78
C ARG A 548 -11.92 -2.86 -14.82
N LEU A 549 -13.00 -2.57 -14.12
CA LEU A 549 -14.24 -3.36 -14.17
C LEU A 549 -14.89 -3.23 -15.55
N SER A 550 -15.05 -2.02 -16.09
CA SER A 550 -15.51 -1.83 -17.47
C SER A 550 -14.59 -2.51 -18.48
N ALA A 551 -13.26 -2.42 -18.31
CA ALA A 551 -12.31 -3.13 -19.16
C ALA A 551 -12.39 -4.66 -19.00
N ILE A 552 -12.67 -5.19 -17.81
CA ILE A 552 -12.90 -6.63 -17.58
C ILE A 552 -14.23 -7.08 -18.20
N MET A 553 -15.29 -6.27 -18.14
CA MET A 553 -16.57 -6.56 -18.81
C MET A 553 -16.40 -6.58 -20.34
N ILE A 554 -15.74 -5.56 -20.90
CA ILE A 554 -15.40 -5.52 -22.34
C ILE A 554 -14.47 -6.67 -22.72
N GLN A 555 -13.47 -7.01 -21.88
CA GLN A 555 -12.61 -8.18 -22.11
C GLN A 555 -13.35 -9.50 -21.96
N ARG A 556 -14.39 -9.61 -21.12
CA ARG A 556 -15.22 -10.81 -20.97
C ARG A 556 -16.09 -11.00 -22.22
N GLY A 557 -16.77 -9.94 -22.68
CA GLY A 557 -17.52 -9.95 -23.95
C GLY A 557 -16.62 -10.23 -25.16
N TYR A 558 -15.47 -9.57 -25.26
CA TYR A 558 -14.50 -9.80 -26.33
C TYR A 558 -13.86 -11.19 -26.26
N ARG A 559 -13.61 -11.75 -25.07
CA ARG A 559 -13.17 -13.15 -24.92
C ARG A 559 -14.26 -14.15 -25.29
N ALA A 560 -15.54 -13.88 -24.96
CA ALA A 560 -16.65 -14.71 -25.41
C ALA A 560 -16.79 -14.69 -26.94
N LEU A 561 -16.69 -13.51 -27.57
CA LEU A 561 -16.66 -13.36 -29.03
C LEU A 561 -15.44 -14.04 -29.68
N LEU A 562 -14.26 -14.00 -29.03
CA LEU A 562 -13.07 -14.71 -29.49
C LEU A 562 -13.16 -16.23 -29.27
N LEU A 563 -13.84 -16.71 -28.23
CA LEU A 563 -14.19 -18.12 -28.06
C LEU A 563 -15.12 -18.54 -29.19
N GLN A 564 -16.29 -17.91 -29.33
CA GLN A 564 -17.25 -18.18 -30.41
C GLN A 564 -16.60 -18.17 -31.82
N ARG A 565 -15.66 -17.25 -32.08
CA ARG A 565 -14.86 -17.26 -33.32
C ARG A 565 -13.85 -18.42 -33.40
N ARG A 566 -13.10 -18.71 -32.33
CA ARG A 566 -12.17 -19.84 -32.27
C ARG A 566 -12.87 -21.18 -32.37
N ASP A 567 -14.06 -21.31 -31.80
CA ASP A 567 -14.88 -22.52 -31.81
C ASP A 567 -15.45 -22.74 -33.22
N ARG A 568 -15.91 -21.67 -33.88
CA ARG A 568 -16.27 -21.70 -35.32
C ARG A 568 -15.06 -22.00 -36.21
N GLU A 569 -13.89 -21.43 -35.94
CA GLU A 569 -12.63 -21.77 -36.64
C GLU A 569 -12.16 -23.19 -36.33
N HIS A 570 -12.44 -23.72 -35.13
CA HIS A 570 -12.07 -25.08 -34.74
C HIS A 570 -13.00 -26.09 -35.39
N PHE A 571 -14.32 -25.84 -35.42
CA PHE A 571 -15.28 -26.57 -36.23
C PHE A 571 -14.88 -26.58 -37.71
N LEU A 572 -14.59 -25.41 -38.31
CA LEU A 572 -14.13 -25.32 -39.71
C LEU A 572 -12.78 -26.02 -39.94
N ARG A 573 -11.87 -26.03 -38.96
CA ARG A 573 -10.61 -26.79 -39.03
C ARG A 573 -10.83 -28.29 -38.85
N MET A 574 -11.74 -28.72 -37.98
CA MET A 574 -12.14 -30.12 -37.84
C MET A 574 -12.80 -30.64 -39.12
N HIS A 575 -13.66 -29.83 -39.75
CA HIS A 575 -14.29 -30.18 -41.03
C HIS A 575 -13.26 -30.28 -42.16
N ARG A 576 -12.35 -29.30 -42.29
CA ARG A 576 -11.22 -29.35 -43.24
C ARG A 576 -10.27 -30.51 -42.94
N ALA A 577 -9.98 -30.78 -41.67
CA ALA A 577 -9.14 -31.90 -41.24
C ALA A 577 -9.83 -33.24 -41.56
N ALA A 578 -11.13 -33.37 -41.38
CA ALA A 578 -11.88 -34.55 -41.81
C ALA A 578 -11.78 -34.76 -43.33
N THR A 579 -11.97 -33.72 -44.15
CA THR A 579 -11.78 -33.80 -45.61
C THR A 579 -10.34 -34.16 -45.99
N VAL A 580 -9.34 -33.58 -45.31
CA VAL A 580 -7.91 -33.86 -45.53
C VAL A 580 -7.50 -35.25 -45.01
N ILE A 581 -8.14 -35.77 -43.98
CA ILE A 581 -7.96 -37.15 -43.49
C ILE A 581 -8.61 -38.12 -44.47
N GLN A 582 -9.83 -37.85 -44.94
CA GLN A 582 -10.50 -38.65 -45.96
C GLN A 582 -9.68 -38.73 -47.25
N SER A 583 -9.13 -37.62 -47.75
CA SER A 583 -8.27 -37.62 -48.94
C SER A 583 -6.90 -38.27 -48.69
N ASN A 584 -6.25 -38.02 -47.55
CA ASN A 584 -5.01 -38.70 -47.21
C ASN A 584 -5.19 -40.18 -46.90
N LEU A 585 -6.36 -40.65 -46.44
CA LEU A 585 -6.62 -42.07 -46.19
C LEU A 585 -6.84 -42.82 -47.52
N ARG A 586 -7.49 -42.19 -48.51
CA ARG A 586 -7.50 -42.66 -49.92
C ARG A 586 -6.07 -42.74 -50.48
N ARG A 587 -5.30 -41.66 -50.35
CA ARG A 587 -3.88 -41.60 -50.77
C ARG A 587 -3.01 -42.63 -50.04
N HIS A 588 -3.27 -42.89 -48.76
CA HIS A 588 -2.53 -43.86 -47.96
C HIS A 588 -2.86 -45.29 -48.37
N LYS A 589 -4.11 -45.63 -48.71
CA LYS A 589 -4.45 -46.92 -49.34
C LYS A 589 -3.64 -47.14 -50.63
N GLN A 590 -3.60 -46.16 -51.54
CA GLN A 590 -2.79 -46.24 -52.77
C GLN A 590 -1.28 -46.35 -52.47
N GLN A 591 -0.74 -45.50 -51.57
CA GLN A 591 0.69 -45.54 -51.23
C GLN A 591 1.11 -46.79 -50.46
N THR A 592 0.23 -47.41 -49.66
CA THR A 592 0.54 -48.68 -48.98
C THR A 592 0.50 -49.87 -49.93
N ALA A 593 -0.39 -49.88 -50.93
CA ALA A 593 -0.33 -50.86 -52.02
C ALA A 593 1.00 -50.77 -52.78
N PHE A 594 1.37 -49.56 -53.25
CA PHE A 594 2.64 -49.33 -53.95
C PHE A 594 3.87 -49.66 -53.09
N ARG A 595 3.86 -49.31 -51.79
CA ARG A 595 4.94 -49.66 -50.86
C ARG A 595 5.04 -51.18 -50.63
N ARG A 596 3.94 -51.92 -50.60
CA ARG A 596 3.96 -53.40 -50.51
C ARG A 596 4.62 -54.02 -51.75
N GLN A 597 4.26 -53.56 -52.95
CA GLN A 597 4.91 -53.99 -54.20
C GLN A 597 6.41 -53.67 -54.20
N ARG A 598 6.80 -52.43 -53.85
CA ARG A 598 8.22 -52.05 -53.78
C ARG A 598 9.00 -52.80 -52.70
N TRP A 599 8.38 -53.10 -51.56
CA TRP A 599 9.00 -53.87 -50.49
C TRP A 599 9.25 -55.33 -50.90
N ALA A 600 8.28 -55.98 -51.56
CA ALA A 600 8.46 -57.33 -52.10
C ALA A 600 9.65 -57.41 -53.07
N ALA A 601 9.76 -56.44 -54.00
CA ALA A 601 10.89 -56.33 -54.91
C ALA A 601 12.24 -56.14 -54.17
N CYS A 602 12.30 -55.27 -53.17
CA CYS A 602 13.51 -55.06 -52.37
C CYS A 602 13.90 -56.30 -51.54
N VAL A 603 12.93 -57.07 -51.01
CA VAL A 603 13.19 -58.29 -50.24
C VAL A 603 13.76 -59.40 -51.14
N LEU A 604 13.22 -59.57 -52.35
CA LEU A 604 13.79 -60.48 -53.37
C LEU A 604 15.25 -60.10 -53.69
N GLN A 605 15.50 -58.82 -53.98
CA GLN A 605 16.85 -58.31 -54.26
C GLN A 605 17.82 -58.47 -53.07
N GLN A 606 17.34 -58.30 -51.83
CA GLN A 606 18.16 -58.53 -50.63
C GLN A 606 18.47 -60.01 -50.41
N ARG A 607 17.50 -60.93 -50.56
CA ARG A 607 17.73 -62.37 -50.40
C ARG A 607 18.77 -62.88 -51.40
N PHE A 608 18.68 -62.48 -52.67
CA PHE A 608 19.67 -62.81 -53.70
C PHE A 608 21.09 -62.30 -53.36
N ARG A 609 21.19 -61.04 -52.90
CA ARG A 609 22.47 -60.43 -52.51
C ARG A 609 23.07 -61.04 -51.24
N ALA A 610 22.24 -61.49 -50.29
CA ALA A 610 22.69 -62.18 -49.07
C ALA A 610 23.26 -63.58 -49.38
N GLN A 611 22.57 -64.36 -50.23
CA GLN A 611 23.02 -65.69 -50.63
C GLN A 611 24.40 -65.66 -51.30
N ARG A 612 24.66 -64.69 -52.18
CA ARG A 612 26.00 -64.48 -52.78
C ARG A 612 27.09 -64.14 -51.76
N ARG A 613 26.80 -63.42 -50.68
CA ARG A 613 27.80 -63.12 -49.64
C ARG A 613 28.18 -64.38 -48.86
N LYS A 614 27.18 -65.16 -48.42
CA LYS A 614 27.37 -66.40 -47.66
C LYS A 614 28.35 -67.37 -48.35
N GLN A 615 28.24 -67.53 -49.68
CA GLN A 615 29.12 -68.43 -50.44
C GLN A 615 30.57 -67.95 -50.52
N VAL A 616 30.84 -66.65 -50.50
CA VAL A 616 32.21 -66.09 -50.53
C VAL A 616 32.86 -66.18 -49.15
N GLU A 617 32.10 -65.89 -48.09
CA GLU A 617 32.58 -65.83 -46.71
C GLU A 617 32.97 -67.21 -46.16
N VAL A 618 32.22 -68.26 -46.55
CA VAL A 618 32.51 -69.66 -46.19
C VAL A 618 33.84 -70.17 -46.78
N LYS A 619 34.27 -69.70 -47.98
CA LYS A 619 35.56 -70.11 -48.55
C LYS A 619 36.74 -69.59 -47.74
N ARG A 620 36.78 -68.29 -47.43
CA ARG A 620 37.90 -67.65 -46.68
C ARG A 620 38.16 -68.32 -45.33
N TYR A 621 37.10 -68.64 -44.58
CA TYR A 621 37.22 -69.30 -43.28
C TYR A 621 37.92 -70.68 -43.34
N GLN A 622 37.84 -71.40 -44.47
CA GLN A 622 38.52 -72.68 -44.64
C GLN A 622 40.03 -72.54 -44.95
N GLU A 623 40.46 -71.37 -45.44
CA GLU A 623 41.85 -71.07 -45.77
C GLU A 623 42.62 -70.64 -44.49
N ASP A 624 42.09 -69.65 -43.75
CA ASP A 624 42.68 -69.15 -42.50
C ASP A 624 42.89 -70.27 -41.46
N ARG A 625 41.93 -71.19 -41.35
CA ARG A 625 41.98 -72.33 -40.40
C ARG A 625 43.15 -73.29 -40.66
N LYS A 626 43.64 -73.41 -41.90
CA LYS A 626 44.77 -74.29 -42.24
C LYS A 626 46.11 -73.70 -41.83
N ALA A 627 46.31 -72.39 -42.01
CA ALA A 627 47.57 -71.72 -41.72
C ALA A 627 47.95 -71.74 -40.22
N ALA A 628 46.96 -71.59 -39.34
CA ALA A 628 47.19 -71.49 -37.90
C ALA A 628 47.78 -72.76 -37.24
N ILE A 629 47.56 -73.94 -37.83
CA ILE A 629 47.98 -75.23 -37.25
C ILE A 629 49.50 -75.45 -37.41
N VAL A 630 50.06 -75.07 -38.56
CA VAL A 630 51.47 -75.32 -38.90
C VAL A 630 52.44 -74.54 -37.98
N LEU A 631 52.11 -73.29 -37.66
CA LEU A 631 52.95 -72.40 -36.85
C LEU A 631 53.16 -72.87 -35.40
N GLN A 632 52.24 -73.67 -34.84
CA GLN A 632 52.29 -74.04 -33.42
C GLN A 632 53.28 -75.17 -33.11
N ALA A 633 53.68 -75.97 -34.10
CA ALA A 633 54.59 -77.10 -33.91
C ALA A 633 56.06 -76.66 -33.80
N ALA A 634 56.53 -75.84 -34.74
CA ALA A 634 57.97 -75.55 -34.93
C ALA A 634 58.64 -74.90 -33.69
N TYR A 635 57.96 -73.97 -33.03
CA TYR A 635 58.52 -73.20 -31.90
C TYR A 635 58.90 -74.08 -30.69
N ARG A 636 58.23 -75.23 -30.50
CA ARG A 636 58.43 -76.09 -29.31
C ARG A 636 59.75 -76.88 -29.35
N GLY A 637 60.25 -77.22 -30.54
CA GLY A 637 61.40 -78.12 -30.71
C GLY A 637 62.80 -77.49 -30.54
N MET A 638 62.89 -76.15 -30.50
CA MET A 638 64.17 -75.42 -30.48
C MET A 638 64.68 -75.15 -29.05
N LYS A 639 63.77 -74.89 -28.11
CA LYS A 639 64.08 -74.29 -26.78
C LYS A 639 64.86 -75.20 -25.82
N THR A 640 64.82 -76.51 -26.02
CA THR A 640 65.44 -77.51 -25.12
C THR A 640 66.93 -77.76 -25.37
N ARG A 641 67.47 -77.46 -26.58
CA ARG A 641 68.81 -77.93 -26.97
C ARG A 641 69.97 -76.99 -26.59
N GLN A 642 69.70 -75.74 -26.22
CA GLN A 642 70.76 -74.76 -25.91
C GLN A 642 71.32 -74.81 -24.47
N ILE A 643 70.60 -75.43 -23.52
CA ILE A 643 70.88 -75.22 -22.08
C ILE A 643 72.05 -76.09 -21.53
N ILE A 644 72.42 -77.17 -22.22
CA ILE A 644 73.25 -78.24 -21.63
C ILE A 644 74.77 -78.06 -21.82
N LYS A 645 75.22 -77.38 -22.89
CA LYS A 645 76.61 -77.56 -23.42
C LYS A 645 77.74 -76.71 -22.78
N GLN A 646 77.46 -75.82 -21.81
CA GLN A 646 78.41 -74.73 -21.46
C GLN A 646 78.86 -74.60 -19.98
N LYS A 647 78.50 -75.52 -19.05
CA LYS A 647 78.68 -75.29 -17.59
C LYS A 647 79.68 -76.18 -16.83
N ARG A 648 80.34 -77.18 -17.43
CA ARG A 648 81.26 -78.12 -16.73
C ARG A 648 82.70 -78.08 -17.29
N ARG A 649 83.64 -77.48 -16.55
CA ARG A 649 84.99 -78.05 -16.21
C ARG A 649 85.90 -77.08 -15.42
N LEU A 650 86.00 -75.80 -15.79
CA LEU A 650 87.16 -74.95 -15.40
C LEU A 650 87.05 -74.07 -14.14
N ARG A 651 85.95 -74.10 -13.36
CA ARG A 651 85.71 -73.12 -12.27
C ARG A 651 85.97 -73.60 -10.84
N PHE A 652 86.23 -74.88 -10.61
CA PHE A 652 86.04 -75.46 -9.27
C PHE A 652 87.18 -75.19 -8.27
N VAL A 653 88.45 -75.34 -8.67
CA VAL A 653 89.58 -75.36 -7.72
C VAL A 653 90.05 -73.95 -7.33
N SER A 654 90.29 -73.06 -8.30
CA SER A 654 90.77 -71.68 -8.04
C SER A 654 89.80 -70.84 -7.19
N ALA A 655 88.49 -71.07 -7.33
CA ALA A 655 87.47 -70.35 -6.58
C ALA A 655 87.58 -70.52 -5.05
N ILE A 656 87.88 -71.74 -4.58
CA ILE A 656 87.84 -72.08 -3.15
C ILE A 656 88.88 -71.28 -2.34
N PHE A 657 90.09 -71.14 -2.86
CA PHE A 657 91.18 -70.42 -2.18
C PHE A 657 90.87 -68.92 -2.05
N HIS A 658 90.43 -68.28 -3.13
CA HIS A 658 90.03 -66.86 -3.08
C HIS A 658 88.77 -66.65 -2.23
N HIS A 659 87.83 -67.60 -2.21
CA HIS A 659 86.65 -67.53 -1.33
C HIS A 659 87.03 -67.55 0.16
N LEU A 660 87.96 -68.41 0.60
CA LEU A 660 88.37 -68.47 2.01
C LEU A 660 89.03 -67.17 2.49
N SER A 661 89.91 -66.58 1.68
CA SER A 661 90.54 -65.28 1.97
C SER A 661 89.51 -64.14 1.94
N ALA A 662 88.60 -64.14 0.97
CA ALA A 662 87.49 -63.18 0.92
C ALA A 662 86.54 -63.32 2.13
N ILE A 663 86.24 -64.54 2.59
CA ILE A 663 85.39 -64.79 3.76
C ILE A 663 85.98 -64.15 5.03
N LYS A 664 87.29 -64.28 5.27
CA LYS A 664 87.94 -63.66 6.45
C LYS A 664 87.79 -62.14 6.44
N ILE A 665 88.10 -61.48 5.32
CA ILE A 665 87.98 -60.03 5.16
C ILE A 665 86.51 -59.59 5.23
N GLN A 666 85.60 -60.30 4.57
CA GLN A 666 84.16 -60.02 4.60
C GLN A 666 83.56 -60.20 6.00
N ARG A 667 84.03 -61.14 6.82
CA ARG A 667 83.52 -61.35 8.19
C ARG A 667 83.89 -60.19 9.11
N ALA A 668 85.13 -59.71 9.04
CA ALA A 668 85.56 -58.51 9.76
C ALA A 668 84.81 -57.25 9.29
N LEU A 669 84.67 -57.06 7.97
CA LEU A 669 83.93 -55.93 7.41
C LEU A 669 82.44 -55.97 7.81
N ARG A 670 81.77 -57.13 7.72
CA ARG A 670 80.38 -57.32 8.15
C ARG A 670 80.19 -57.01 9.63
N ALA A 671 81.14 -57.38 10.51
CA ALA A 671 81.06 -57.06 11.94
C ALA A 671 81.11 -55.53 12.19
N TYR A 672 82.02 -54.81 11.54
CA TYR A 672 82.09 -53.35 11.63
C TYR A 672 80.81 -52.68 11.08
N TRP A 673 80.33 -53.13 9.92
CA TRP A 673 79.10 -52.60 9.31
C TRP A 673 77.84 -52.96 10.12
N ALA A 674 77.82 -54.08 10.84
CA ALA A 674 76.73 -54.44 11.75
C ALA A 674 76.70 -53.52 12.97
N LEU A 675 77.85 -53.21 13.57
CA LEU A 675 77.95 -52.26 14.70
C LEU A 675 77.52 -50.84 14.29
N GLU A 676 77.99 -50.39 13.13
CA GLU A 676 77.65 -49.07 12.58
C GLU A 676 76.17 -49.00 12.14
N SER A 677 75.63 -50.09 11.59
CA SER A 677 74.19 -50.22 11.33
C SER A 677 73.37 -50.15 12.62
N ALA A 678 73.75 -50.89 13.67
CA ALA A 678 73.07 -50.86 14.97
C ALA A 678 73.07 -49.44 15.58
N LYS A 679 74.21 -48.72 15.53
CA LYS A 679 74.28 -47.31 15.96
C LYS A 679 73.34 -46.40 15.15
N ARG A 680 73.21 -46.61 13.84
CA ARG A 680 72.27 -45.86 12.98
C ARG A 680 70.81 -46.23 13.26
N GLN A 681 70.51 -47.49 13.55
CA GLN A 681 69.17 -47.94 13.95
C GLN A 681 68.75 -47.37 15.31
N ILE A 682 69.65 -47.30 16.29
CA ILE A 682 69.36 -46.64 17.58
C ILE A 682 69.02 -45.15 17.37
N HIS A 683 69.80 -44.43 16.55
CA HIS A 683 69.51 -43.04 16.22
C HIS A 683 68.22 -42.86 15.41
N SER A 684 67.91 -43.76 14.47
CA SER A 684 66.67 -43.71 13.69
C SER A 684 65.45 -43.98 14.59
N VAL A 685 65.53 -44.95 15.52
CA VAL A 685 64.49 -45.23 16.52
C VAL A 685 64.28 -44.03 17.45
N ILE A 686 65.33 -43.40 17.96
CA ILE A 686 65.21 -42.19 18.80
C ILE A 686 64.57 -41.03 18.00
N ALA A 687 64.95 -40.85 16.72
CA ALA A 687 64.33 -39.85 15.85
C ALA A 687 62.84 -40.13 15.57
N ILE A 688 62.48 -41.39 15.31
CA ILE A 688 61.11 -41.85 15.09
C ILE A 688 60.27 -41.70 16.37
N GLN A 689 60.82 -42.02 17.55
CA GLN A 689 60.16 -41.83 18.84
C GLN A 689 59.93 -40.35 19.14
N ARG A 690 60.91 -39.47 18.92
CA ARG A 690 60.76 -38.01 19.06
C ARG A 690 59.70 -37.47 18.08
N TRP A 691 59.71 -37.93 16.82
CA TRP A 691 58.72 -37.57 15.82
C TRP A 691 57.31 -38.06 16.16
N LEU A 692 57.16 -39.29 16.67
CA LEU A 692 55.88 -39.84 17.14
C LEU A 692 55.32 -39.04 18.30
N ARG A 693 56.13 -38.74 19.32
CA ARG A 693 55.71 -37.91 20.47
C ARG A 693 55.26 -36.52 20.02
N ALA A 694 56.02 -35.86 19.15
CA ALA A 694 55.64 -34.57 18.56
C ALA A 694 54.36 -34.66 17.69
N ARG A 695 54.20 -35.73 16.90
CA ARG A 695 53.00 -35.99 16.08
C ARG A 695 51.76 -36.24 16.96
N GLN A 696 51.92 -36.88 18.11
CA GLN A 696 50.85 -37.15 19.06
C GLN A 696 50.42 -35.89 19.82
N GLN A 697 51.37 -35.07 20.30
CA GLN A 697 51.07 -33.73 20.83
C GLN A 697 50.35 -32.86 19.78
N ARG A 698 50.82 -32.89 18.52
CA ARG A 698 50.17 -32.19 17.39
C ARG A 698 48.75 -32.70 17.13
N ARG A 699 48.49 -34.01 17.29
CA ARG A 699 47.15 -34.61 17.15
C ARG A 699 46.20 -34.14 18.26
N LEU A 700 46.65 -34.17 19.52
CA LEU A 700 45.87 -33.71 20.68
C LEU A 700 45.53 -32.22 20.55
N TYR A 701 46.52 -31.35 20.31
CA TYR A 701 46.30 -29.92 20.06
C TYR A 701 45.29 -29.66 18.93
N LEU A 702 45.31 -30.45 17.85
CA LEU A 702 44.33 -30.34 16.76
C LEU A 702 42.94 -30.85 17.14
N GLN A 703 42.80 -31.81 18.06
CA GLN A 703 41.51 -32.22 18.62
C GLN A 703 40.95 -31.13 19.55
N ASP A 704 41.74 -30.58 20.46
CA ASP A 704 41.27 -29.55 21.39
C ASP A 704 40.96 -28.22 20.68
N ARG A 705 41.77 -27.84 19.68
CA ARG A 705 41.44 -26.72 18.79
C ARG A 705 40.15 -26.96 18.01
N ARG A 706 39.80 -28.22 17.66
CA ARG A 706 38.49 -28.55 17.07
C ARG A 706 37.37 -28.39 18.11
N LYS A 707 37.53 -28.89 19.35
CA LYS A 707 36.55 -28.71 20.45
C LYS A 707 36.25 -27.21 20.67
N VAL A 708 37.29 -26.38 20.80
CA VAL A 708 37.18 -24.93 20.98
C VAL A 708 36.47 -24.26 19.80
N ILE A 709 36.81 -24.60 18.55
CA ILE A 709 36.12 -24.05 17.37
C ILE A 709 34.65 -24.45 17.33
N THR A 710 34.30 -25.68 17.73
CA THR A 710 32.90 -26.14 17.82
C THR A 710 32.14 -25.38 18.91
N ALA A 711 32.71 -25.19 20.10
CA ALA A 711 32.12 -24.39 21.17
C ALA A 711 31.92 -22.92 20.74
N GLN A 712 32.93 -22.29 20.13
CA GLN A 712 32.83 -20.93 19.59
C GLN A 712 31.76 -20.79 18.51
N ARG A 713 31.56 -21.81 17.66
CA ARG A 713 30.45 -21.85 16.70
C ARG A 713 29.10 -21.97 17.41
N ALA A 714 28.96 -22.87 18.38
CA ALA A 714 27.73 -23.05 19.15
C ALA A 714 27.30 -21.76 19.87
N VAL A 715 28.24 -21.06 20.52
CA VAL A 715 28.00 -19.76 21.18
C VAL A 715 27.57 -18.69 20.17
N LYS A 716 28.25 -18.57 19.02
CA LYS A 716 27.85 -17.63 17.95
C LYS A 716 26.47 -17.96 17.38
N SER A 717 26.13 -19.24 17.19
CA SER A 717 24.80 -19.69 16.75
C SER A 717 23.72 -19.52 17.82
N TRP A 718 24.06 -19.54 19.11
CA TRP A 718 23.14 -19.21 20.21
C TRP A 718 22.88 -17.70 20.27
N LEU A 719 23.92 -16.86 20.20
CA LEU A 719 23.78 -15.40 20.12
C LEU A 719 22.95 -15.00 18.89
N ALA A 720 23.23 -15.57 17.71
CA ALA A 720 22.46 -15.30 16.50
C ALA A 720 20.98 -15.68 16.64
N ARG A 721 20.65 -16.80 17.32
CA ARG A 721 19.27 -17.16 17.67
C ARG A 721 18.64 -16.15 18.63
N ARG A 722 19.35 -15.74 19.69
CA ARG A 722 18.88 -14.73 20.67
C ARG A 722 18.58 -13.38 19.99
N HIS A 723 19.47 -12.89 19.13
CA HIS A 723 19.24 -11.66 18.37
C HIS A 723 18.10 -11.78 17.36
N LYS A 724 17.96 -12.92 16.67
CA LYS A 724 16.84 -13.14 15.73
C LYS A 724 15.49 -13.24 16.46
N ALA A 725 15.42 -13.92 17.61
CA ALA A 725 14.24 -13.94 18.46
C ALA A 725 13.88 -12.54 18.97
N ALA A 726 14.85 -11.78 19.48
CA ALA A 726 14.66 -10.39 19.90
C ALA A 726 14.15 -9.50 18.75
N SER A 727 14.68 -9.67 17.53
CA SER A 727 14.22 -8.95 16.34
C SER A 727 12.77 -9.30 15.97
N ILE A 728 12.37 -10.57 16.05
CA ILE A 728 10.99 -11.03 15.80
C ILE A 728 10.05 -10.44 16.86
N ILE A 729 10.42 -10.48 18.15
CA ILE A 729 9.63 -9.91 19.25
C ILE A 729 9.48 -8.39 19.08
N GLN A 730 10.57 -7.67 18.78
CA GLN A 730 10.53 -6.24 18.49
C GLN A 730 9.63 -5.90 17.29
N GLN A 731 9.64 -6.73 16.24
CA GLN A 731 8.78 -6.53 15.08
C GLN A 731 7.31 -6.81 15.39
N ALA A 732 7.01 -7.85 16.18
CA ALA A 732 5.65 -8.15 16.65
C ALA A 732 5.10 -7.02 17.54
N VAL A 733 5.90 -6.52 18.48
CA VAL A 733 5.52 -5.37 19.34
C VAL A 733 5.32 -4.10 18.51
N ARG A 734 6.18 -3.80 17.53
CA ARG A 734 6.00 -2.68 16.60
C ARG A 734 4.69 -2.79 15.80
N ASN A 735 4.37 -3.97 15.27
CA ASN A 735 3.09 -4.21 14.58
C ASN A 735 1.88 -4.06 15.52
N PHE A 736 1.95 -4.61 16.74
CA PHE A 736 0.88 -4.46 17.74
C PHE A 736 0.63 -3.00 18.11
N LEU A 737 1.70 -2.23 18.37
CA LEU A 737 1.61 -0.80 18.66
C LEU A 737 1.09 0.00 17.46
N PHE A 738 1.51 -0.34 16.23
CA PHE A 738 0.99 0.27 15.00
C PHE A 738 -0.52 0.03 14.85
N VAL A 739 -0.99 -1.21 14.98
CA VAL A 739 -2.42 -1.56 14.90
C VAL A 739 -3.22 -0.90 16.03
N ARG A 740 -2.68 -0.83 17.25
CA ARG A 740 -3.32 -0.15 18.39
C ARG A 740 -3.39 1.37 18.17
N CYS A 741 -2.38 1.97 17.58
CA CYS A 741 -2.37 3.37 17.17
C CYS A 741 -3.40 3.65 16.05
N GLN A 742 -3.40 2.84 14.99
CA GLN A 742 -4.37 2.94 13.89
C GLN A 742 -5.82 2.83 14.40
N LYS A 743 -6.12 1.85 15.27
CA LYS A 743 -7.44 1.72 15.93
C LYS A 743 -7.79 2.94 16.79
N ARG A 744 -6.83 3.55 17.48
CA ARG A 744 -7.04 4.78 18.28
C ARG A 744 -7.34 5.98 17.38
N VAL A 745 -6.58 6.19 16.30
CA VAL A 745 -6.81 7.23 15.29
C VAL A 745 -8.17 7.06 14.62
N GLN A 746 -8.54 5.84 14.22
CA GLN A 746 -9.81 5.57 13.55
C GLN A 746 -11.02 5.80 14.50
N ARG A 747 -10.92 5.44 15.78
CA ARG A 747 -11.91 5.83 16.81
C ARG A 747 -12.00 7.36 16.97
N GLY A 748 -10.87 8.07 16.91
CA GLY A 748 -10.82 9.53 16.93
C GLY A 748 -11.54 10.16 15.73
N ILE A 749 -11.27 9.67 14.52
CA ILE A 749 -11.94 10.11 13.28
C ILE A 749 -13.45 9.87 13.35
N VAL A 750 -13.90 8.70 13.83
CA VAL A 750 -15.34 8.42 13.98
C VAL A 750 -15.99 9.35 15.01
N LYS A 751 -15.34 9.62 16.16
CA LYS A 751 -15.83 10.62 17.14
C LYS A 751 -15.91 12.02 16.52
N ALA A 752 -14.88 12.47 15.82
CA ALA A 752 -14.87 13.78 15.15
C ALA A 752 -15.97 13.90 14.08
N GLN A 753 -16.16 12.85 13.27
CA GLN A 753 -17.25 12.79 12.28
C GLN A 753 -18.63 12.80 12.91
N ALA A 754 -18.84 12.11 14.04
CA ALA A 754 -20.10 12.13 14.78
C ALA A 754 -20.38 13.51 15.40
N LEU A 755 -19.38 14.12 16.03
CA LEU A 755 -19.47 15.47 16.58
C LEU A 755 -19.77 16.51 15.48
N TRP A 756 -19.09 16.44 14.33
CA TRP A 756 -19.31 17.34 13.20
C TRP A 756 -20.70 17.17 12.57
N ARG A 757 -21.14 15.93 12.31
CA ARG A 757 -22.51 15.65 11.84
C ARG A 757 -23.56 16.20 12.80
N GLY A 758 -23.37 16.00 14.11
CA GLY A 758 -24.24 16.56 15.14
C GLY A 758 -24.17 18.09 15.22
N HIS A 759 -23.02 18.71 14.95
CA HIS A 759 -22.88 20.17 14.90
C HIS A 759 -23.65 20.76 13.71
N CYS A 760 -23.40 20.29 12.48
CA CYS A 760 -24.15 20.72 11.29
C CYS A 760 -25.66 20.45 11.42
N SER A 761 -26.06 19.30 11.96
CA SER A 761 -27.47 18.97 12.19
C SER A 761 -28.15 19.85 13.25
N ARG A 762 -27.40 20.48 14.16
CA ARG A 762 -27.94 21.50 15.07
C ARG A 762 -27.99 22.86 14.37
N GLN A 763 -26.89 23.28 13.75
CA GLN A 763 -26.81 24.54 13.00
C GLN A 763 -27.93 24.70 11.95
N LEU A 764 -28.38 23.61 11.31
CA LEU A 764 -29.45 23.61 10.32
C LEU A 764 -30.88 23.50 10.89
N ASN A 765 -31.05 23.01 12.13
CA ASN A 765 -32.37 22.68 12.72
C ASN A 765 -32.65 23.37 14.07
N ASP A 766 -31.86 24.37 14.46
CA ASP A 766 -31.92 25.01 15.79
C ASP A 766 -33.11 25.98 15.94
N ASN A 767 -34.29 25.41 16.21
CA ASN A 767 -35.49 26.15 16.58
C ASN A 767 -35.41 26.72 18.02
N PRO A 768 -35.91 27.94 18.32
CA PRO A 768 -35.92 28.50 19.68
C PRO A 768 -36.54 27.58 20.76
N LYS A 769 -37.57 26.79 20.43
CA LYS A 769 -38.14 25.79 21.35
C LYS A 769 -37.14 24.68 21.68
N LEU A 770 -36.36 24.21 20.70
CA LEU A 770 -35.29 23.22 20.88
C LEU A 770 -34.08 23.80 21.65
N VAL A 771 -33.82 25.11 21.54
CA VAL A 771 -32.77 25.78 22.34
C VAL A 771 -33.22 25.90 23.80
N LYS A 772 -34.44 26.39 24.08
CA LYS A 772 -35.00 26.42 25.44
C LYS A 772 -35.08 25.02 26.07
N LEU A 773 -35.46 24.00 25.31
CA LEU A 773 -35.46 22.60 25.77
C LEU A 773 -34.06 22.11 26.16
N ARG A 774 -33.03 22.39 25.34
CA ARG A 774 -31.63 22.07 25.67
C ARG A 774 -31.12 22.81 26.90
N HIS A 775 -31.54 24.06 27.12
CA HIS A 775 -31.14 24.81 28.30
C HIS A 775 -31.74 24.20 29.57
N ARG A 776 -33.06 23.92 29.58
CA ARG A 776 -33.70 23.17 30.68
C ARG A 776 -33.02 21.83 30.94
N LEU A 777 -32.72 21.07 29.88
CA LEU A 777 -32.09 19.76 30.02
C LEU A 777 -30.67 19.85 30.64
N ARG A 778 -29.91 20.92 30.35
CA ARG A 778 -28.61 21.18 30.97
C ARG A 778 -28.71 21.55 32.44
N LEU A 779 -29.69 22.37 32.83
CA LEU A 779 -29.94 22.75 34.23
C LEU A 779 -30.27 21.50 35.05
N VAL A 780 -31.27 20.73 34.59
CA VAL A 780 -31.66 19.45 35.23
C VAL A 780 -30.50 18.44 35.27
N SER A 781 -29.64 18.38 34.24
CA SER A 781 -28.44 17.52 34.25
C SER A 781 -27.30 18.03 35.15
N ALA A 782 -27.35 19.26 35.65
CA ALA A 782 -26.40 19.82 36.62
C ALA A 782 -26.94 19.75 38.06
N GLU A 783 -28.26 19.75 38.22
CA GLU A 783 -28.97 19.65 39.51
C GLU A 783 -29.13 18.18 39.97
N ALA A 784 -29.15 17.21 39.04
CA ALA A 784 -29.39 15.80 39.33
C ALA A 784 -28.29 15.15 40.18
N ARG A 785 -28.71 14.49 41.27
CA ARG A 785 -27.86 13.78 42.23
C ARG A 785 -27.73 12.30 41.90
N GLU A 786 -26.92 11.57 42.67
CA GLU A 786 -26.88 10.10 42.61
C GLU A 786 -28.23 9.47 43.00
N GLU A 787 -28.97 10.07 43.92
CA GLU A 787 -30.33 9.66 44.32
C GLU A 787 -31.35 9.78 43.17
N ASP A 788 -31.21 10.77 42.29
CA ASP A 788 -32.11 10.99 41.15
C ASP A 788 -31.96 9.94 40.04
N LYS A 789 -30.94 9.08 40.11
CA LYS A 789 -30.80 7.95 39.19
C LYS A 789 -31.96 6.99 39.38
N LEU A 790 -32.62 6.62 38.28
CA LEU A 790 -33.85 5.82 38.27
C LEU A 790 -33.80 4.59 39.19
N CYS A 791 -32.70 3.83 39.18
CA CYS A 791 -32.51 2.67 40.07
C CYS A 791 -32.52 3.05 41.56
N ASN A 792 -31.76 4.07 41.95
CA ASN A 792 -31.62 4.50 43.35
C ASN A 792 -32.96 5.08 43.84
N LYS A 793 -33.59 5.92 43.02
CA LYS A 793 -34.93 6.47 43.29
C LYS A 793 -36.02 5.39 43.38
N THR A 794 -35.86 4.27 42.65
CA THR A 794 -36.73 3.10 42.79
C THR A 794 -36.50 2.44 44.15
N SER A 795 -35.24 2.18 44.54
CA SER A 795 -34.92 1.56 45.83
C SER A 795 -35.47 2.36 47.01
N SER A 796 -35.24 3.67 47.09
CA SER A 796 -35.78 4.51 48.16
C SER A 796 -37.32 4.61 48.14
N ALA A 797 -37.94 4.54 46.96
CA ALA A 797 -39.39 4.52 46.86
C ALA A 797 -40.00 3.15 47.25
N LEU A 798 -39.31 2.03 47.02
CA LEU A 798 -39.70 0.72 47.55
C LEU A 798 -39.56 0.71 49.08
N GLU A 799 -38.44 1.22 49.60
CA GLU A 799 -38.22 1.36 51.04
C GLU A 799 -39.32 2.19 51.72
N TYR A 800 -39.66 3.35 51.15
CA TYR A 800 -40.76 4.19 51.64
C TYR A 800 -42.14 3.51 51.53
N LEU A 801 -42.39 2.71 50.47
CA LEU A 801 -43.65 1.97 50.31
C LEU A 801 -43.80 0.82 51.32
N LEU A 802 -42.70 0.17 51.70
CA LEU A 802 -42.70 -1.00 52.58
C LEU A 802 -42.64 -0.62 54.07
N GLN A 803 -41.92 0.46 54.44
CA GLN A 803 -41.72 0.84 55.84
C GLN A 803 -42.75 1.87 56.35
N TYR A 804 -43.18 2.85 55.55
CA TYR A 804 -43.89 4.03 56.05
C TYR A 804 -45.40 3.96 55.85
N LYS A 805 -46.16 4.11 56.95
CA LYS A 805 -47.64 4.11 56.94
C LYS A 805 -48.28 5.47 56.61
N HIS A 806 -47.48 6.53 56.47
CA HIS A 806 -47.99 7.88 56.20
C HIS A 806 -48.32 8.12 54.73
N LEU A 807 -49.56 8.56 54.50
CA LEU A 807 -50.19 8.72 53.18
C LEU A 807 -49.41 9.61 52.19
N SER A 808 -48.69 10.63 52.70
CA SER A 808 -47.85 11.54 51.92
C SER A 808 -46.61 10.85 51.33
N TYR A 809 -45.89 10.07 52.15
CA TYR A 809 -44.71 9.32 51.73
C TYR A 809 -45.10 8.17 50.78
N ILE A 810 -46.20 7.46 51.08
CA ILE A 810 -46.77 6.44 50.17
C ILE A 810 -47.11 7.05 48.81
N LEU A 811 -47.78 8.20 48.77
CA LEU A 811 -48.13 8.89 47.52
C LEU A 811 -46.88 9.31 46.72
N GLU A 812 -45.84 9.84 47.37
CA GLU A 812 -44.60 10.23 46.67
C GLU A 812 -43.79 9.01 46.21
N ALA A 813 -43.70 7.96 47.02
CA ALA A 813 -43.13 6.67 46.62
C ALA A 813 -43.83 6.15 45.35
N LEU A 814 -45.16 6.08 45.34
CA LEU A 814 -45.94 5.58 44.21
C LEU A 814 -45.77 6.39 42.93
N LYS A 815 -45.58 7.72 42.99
CA LYS A 815 -45.22 8.52 41.79
C LYS A 815 -43.87 8.10 41.20
N ASN A 816 -42.89 7.88 42.06
CA ASN A 816 -41.53 7.52 41.65
C ASN A 816 -41.48 6.08 41.12
N LEU A 817 -42.24 5.14 41.72
CA LEU A 817 -42.41 3.77 41.21
C LEU A 817 -43.21 3.72 39.90
N GLU A 818 -44.25 4.55 39.73
CA GLU A 818 -44.99 4.70 38.46
C GLU A 818 -44.06 5.12 37.33
N THR A 819 -43.20 6.11 37.59
CA THR A 819 -42.27 6.62 36.58
C THR A 819 -41.09 5.66 36.34
N ALA A 820 -40.61 4.96 37.36
CA ALA A 820 -39.59 3.92 37.20
C ALA A 820 -40.11 2.72 36.38
N THR A 821 -41.26 2.16 36.77
CA THR A 821 -41.89 1.04 36.06
C THR A 821 -42.40 1.41 34.68
N ARG A 822 -42.66 2.68 34.36
CA ARG A 822 -42.93 3.11 32.97
C ARG A 822 -41.67 3.16 32.09
N LEU A 823 -40.48 3.31 32.67
CA LEU A 823 -39.26 3.67 31.92
C LEU A 823 -38.17 2.58 31.89
N SER A 824 -38.22 1.55 32.73
CA SER A 824 -37.20 0.49 32.80
C SER A 824 -37.79 -0.89 33.13
N PRO A 825 -37.51 -1.94 32.32
CA PRO A 825 -37.85 -3.31 32.67
C PRO A 825 -37.09 -3.81 33.91
N GLU A 826 -35.86 -3.35 34.13
CA GLU A 826 -35.07 -3.71 35.31
C GLU A 826 -35.68 -3.18 36.62
N CYS A 827 -36.37 -2.03 36.56
CA CYS A 827 -37.14 -1.49 37.68
C CYS A 827 -38.47 -2.24 37.88
N CYS A 828 -39.02 -2.85 36.83
CA CYS A 828 -40.19 -3.74 36.93
C CYS A 828 -39.82 -5.07 37.61
N GLU A 829 -38.71 -5.69 37.19
CA GLU A 829 -38.20 -6.94 37.77
C GLU A 829 -37.90 -6.76 39.27
N ARG A 830 -37.20 -5.67 39.66
CA ARG A 830 -36.94 -5.36 41.07
C ARG A 830 -38.17 -5.08 41.93
N LEU A 831 -39.22 -4.46 41.37
CA LEU A 831 -40.46 -4.22 42.13
C LEU A 831 -41.17 -5.55 42.46
N VAL A 832 -41.10 -6.53 41.56
CA VAL A 832 -41.55 -7.90 41.81
C VAL A 832 -40.64 -8.62 42.82
N GLU A 833 -39.32 -8.57 42.65
CA GLU A 833 -38.34 -9.20 43.57
C GLU A 833 -38.47 -8.71 45.02
N SER A 834 -38.84 -7.44 45.23
CA SER A 834 -39.08 -6.84 46.56
C SER A 834 -40.42 -7.20 47.20
N GLY A 835 -41.26 -8.02 46.55
CA GLY A 835 -42.58 -8.42 47.07
C GLY A 835 -43.63 -7.29 47.08
N ALA A 836 -43.32 -6.11 46.54
CA ALA A 836 -44.18 -4.94 46.66
C ALA A 836 -45.54 -5.06 45.93
N THR A 837 -45.73 -6.07 45.06
CA THR A 837 -47.02 -6.31 44.39
C THR A 837 -48.15 -6.61 45.38
N SER A 838 -47.91 -7.41 46.42
CA SER A 838 -48.92 -7.70 47.47
C SER A 838 -49.28 -6.43 48.28
N VAL A 839 -48.30 -5.57 48.54
CA VAL A 839 -48.48 -4.28 49.21
C VAL A 839 -49.29 -3.31 48.35
N LEU A 840 -49.09 -3.29 47.03
CA LEU A 840 -49.91 -2.50 46.10
C LEU A 840 -51.39 -2.96 46.11
N PHE A 841 -51.66 -4.27 46.09
CA PHE A 841 -53.03 -4.80 46.21
C PHE A 841 -53.64 -4.52 47.59
N THR A 842 -52.84 -4.61 48.66
CA THR A 842 -53.26 -4.25 50.04
C THR A 842 -53.66 -2.77 50.13
N LEU A 843 -52.85 -1.86 49.57
CA LEU A 843 -53.18 -0.44 49.50
C LEU A 843 -54.46 -0.18 48.70
N ILE A 844 -54.64 -0.86 47.56
CA ILE A 844 -55.88 -0.77 46.75
C ILE A 844 -57.10 -1.22 47.57
N ARG A 845 -57.00 -2.32 48.34
CA ARG A 845 -58.09 -2.82 49.19
C ARG A 845 -58.46 -1.81 50.29
N CYS A 846 -57.46 -1.28 51.00
CA CYS A 846 -57.62 -0.38 52.14
C CYS A 846 -57.99 1.07 51.76
N CYS A 847 -57.67 1.53 50.54
CA CYS A 847 -57.97 2.90 50.12
C CYS A 847 -59.47 3.15 49.84
N ASN A 848 -59.98 4.25 50.38
CA ASN A 848 -61.38 4.68 50.25
C ASN A 848 -61.61 5.70 49.12
N ARG A 849 -62.82 6.25 49.00
CA ARG A 849 -63.19 7.25 47.98
C ARG A 849 -62.64 8.67 48.22
N SER A 850 -61.79 8.92 49.22
CA SER A 850 -61.18 10.26 49.41
C SER A 850 -60.18 10.61 48.30
N ILE A 851 -59.98 11.90 48.02
CA ILE A 851 -59.11 12.36 46.92
C ILE A 851 -57.65 11.84 47.04
N PRO A 852 -57.01 11.80 48.23
CA PRO A 852 -55.68 11.21 48.38
C PRO A 852 -55.67 9.70 48.10
N CYS A 853 -56.65 8.96 48.61
CA CYS A 853 -56.81 7.52 48.34
C CYS A 853 -57.09 7.21 46.87
N MET A 854 -57.89 8.04 46.17
CA MET A 854 -58.06 7.94 44.72
C MET A 854 -56.74 8.13 43.97
N ASN A 855 -55.91 9.09 44.37
CA ASN A 855 -54.58 9.28 43.74
C ASN A 855 -53.67 8.06 43.98
N ILE A 856 -53.67 7.49 45.20
CA ILE A 856 -52.93 6.26 45.54
C ILE A 856 -53.40 5.07 44.70
N ILE A 857 -54.71 4.81 44.66
CA ILE A 857 -55.31 3.75 43.82
C ILE A 857 -54.91 3.94 42.36
N THR A 858 -55.01 5.17 41.82
CA THR A 858 -54.64 5.47 40.43
C THR A 858 -53.17 5.12 40.14
N LEU A 859 -52.25 5.50 41.03
CA LEU A 859 -50.82 5.21 40.87
C LEU A 859 -50.52 3.71 41.05
N SER A 860 -51.13 3.05 42.03
CA SER A 860 -50.96 1.60 42.25
C SER A 860 -51.44 0.78 41.05
N ILE A 861 -52.62 1.08 40.49
CA ILE A 861 -53.09 0.44 39.25
C ILE A 861 -52.12 0.74 38.10
N GLN A 862 -51.62 1.98 37.98
CA GLN A 862 -50.66 2.33 36.91
C GLN A 862 -49.36 1.50 37.02
N VAL A 863 -48.84 1.30 38.23
CA VAL A 863 -47.66 0.45 38.48
C VAL A 863 -47.96 -1.01 38.09
N LEU A 864 -49.07 -1.58 38.57
CA LEU A 864 -49.47 -2.96 38.25
C LEU A 864 -49.74 -3.14 36.74
N LEU A 865 -50.26 -2.10 36.07
CA LEU A 865 -50.48 -2.07 34.61
C LEU A 865 -49.17 -1.91 33.83
N ASN A 866 -48.18 -1.19 34.34
CA ASN A 866 -46.83 -1.15 33.76
C ASN A 866 -46.15 -2.53 33.86
N LEU A 867 -46.24 -3.20 35.02
CA LEU A 867 -45.79 -4.59 35.18
C LEU A 867 -46.52 -5.55 34.22
N SER A 868 -47.84 -5.38 34.07
CA SER A 868 -48.68 -6.25 33.23
C SER A 868 -48.52 -6.02 31.73
N LYS A 869 -47.97 -4.87 31.30
CA LYS A 869 -47.49 -4.66 29.92
C LYS A 869 -46.21 -5.45 29.63
N TYR A 870 -45.44 -5.88 30.64
CA TYR A 870 -44.14 -6.52 30.47
C TYR A 870 -44.20 -8.01 30.78
N HIS A 871 -44.12 -8.84 29.72
CA HIS A 871 -44.35 -10.29 29.75
C HIS A 871 -43.72 -11.08 30.93
N LYS A 872 -42.51 -10.72 31.41
CA LYS A 872 -41.89 -11.40 32.56
C LYS A 872 -42.60 -11.15 33.90
N THR A 873 -43.18 -9.95 34.09
CA THR A 873 -43.72 -9.50 35.38
C THR A 873 -45.24 -9.62 35.49
N VAL A 874 -45.93 -10.03 34.41
CA VAL A 874 -47.39 -10.22 34.40
C VAL A 874 -47.83 -11.32 35.37
N GLU A 875 -47.06 -12.41 35.45
CA GLU A 875 -47.39 -13.55 36.33
C GLU A 875 -47.43 -13.08 37.79
N ALA A 876 -46.37 -12.43 38.30
CA ALA A 876 -46.31 -11.94 39.68
C ALA A 876 -47.30 -10.81 40.03
N VAL A 877 -48.13 -10.35 39.08
CA VAL A 877 -49.32 -9.52 39.34
C VAL A 877 -50.60 -10.36 39.40
N TYR A 878 -50.67 -11.47 38.66
CA TYR A 878 -51.77 -12.43 38.72
C TYR A 878 -51.70 -13.30 39.98
N SER A 879 -50.52 -13.88 40.29
CA SER A 879 -50.31 -14.84 41.39
C SER A 879 -50.39 -14.22 42.81
N VAL A 880 -50.92 -13.00 42.96
CA VAL A 880 -51.23 -12.41 44.27
C VAL A 880 -52.62 -12.87 44.70
N ASP A 881 -52.76 -13.31 45.95
CA ASP A 881 -54.03 -13.81 46.49
C ASP A 881 -55.19 -12.82 46.30
N SER A 882 -56.34 -13.34 45.83
CA SER A 882 -57.53 -12.56 45.49
C SER A 882 -57.29 -11.37 44.54
N SER A 883 -56.20 -11.34 43.74
CA SER A 883 -55.89 -10.25 42.80
C SER A 883 -57.07 -9.87 41.91
N VAL A 884 -57.71 -10.87 41.29
CA VAL A 884 -58.89 -10.70 40.43
C VAL A 884 -60.09 -10.18 41.22
N GLU A 885 -60.35 -10.71 42.42
CA GLU A 885 -61.48 -10.27 43.25
C GLU A 885 -61.31 -8.82 43.71
N ILE A 886 -60.10 -8.41 44.09
CA ILE A 886 -59.78 -7.04 44.47
C ILE A 886 -60.01 -6.09 43.28
N LEU A 887 -59.67 -6.50 42.05
CA LEU A 887 -59.94 -5.72 40.84
C LEU A 887 -61.45 -5.65 40.51
N LEU A 888 -62.21 -6.73 40.71
CA LEU A 888 -63.67 -6.75 40.52
C LEU A 888 -64.38 -5.85 41.55
N ASP A 889 -63.99 -5.93 42.83
CA ASP A 889 -64.46 -5.03 43.89
C ASP A 889 -64.11 -3.57 43.59
N LEU A 890 -62.96 -3.31 42.97
CA LEU A 890 -62.52 -1.97 42.59
C LEU A 890 -63.33 -1.41 41.40
N LEU A 891 -63.63 -2.22 40.38
CA LEU A 891 -64.58 -1.88 39.32
C LEU A 891 -65.96 -1.57 39.91
N GLN A 892 -66.44 -2.39 40.83
CA GLN A 892 -67.71 -2.17 41.53
C GLN A 892 -67.69 -0.90 42.40
N ARG A 893 -66.53 -0.54 42.99
CA ARG A 893 -66.32 0.67 43.81
C ARG A 893 -66.24 1.96 42.98
N TYR A 894 -65.82 1.91 41.71
CA TYR A 894 -65.56 3.09 40.85
C TYR A 894 -66.43 3.21 39.57
N ARG A 895 -67.44 2.35 39.38
CA ARG A 895 -68.46 2.39 38.28
C ARG A 895 -69.37 3.65 38.22
N GLU A 896 -68.98 4.77 38.81
CA GLU A 896 -69.84 5.92 39.08
C GLU A 896 -69.38 7.20 38.37
N LYS A 897 -69.94 7.37 37.16
CA LYS A 897 -70.35 8.63 36.53
C LYS A 897 -69.24 9.67 36.28
N ALA A 898 -68.75 9.72 35.04
CA ALA A 898 -68.05 10.91 34.54
C ALA A 898 -69.03 12.09 34.47
N GLY A 899 -68.66 13.25 35.02
CA GLY A 899 -69.51 14.46 34.99
C GLY A 899 -69.11 15.53 35.98
N ASP A 900 -68.73 15.16 37.21
CA ASP A 900 -68.18 16.09 38.20
C ASP A 900 -66.71 16.39 37.94
N LYS A 901 -66.24 17.60 38.33
CA LYS A 901 -64.83 18.00 38.23
C LYS A 901 -63.87 17.12 39.07
N VAL A 902 -64.39 16.36 40.03
CA VAL A 902 -63.63 15.36 40.80
C VAL A 902 -63.64 13.98 40.11
N ALA A 903 -64.66 13.70 39.28
CA ALA A 903 -64.92 12.37 38.72
C ALA A 903 -64.04 11.99 37.51
N GLU A 904 -63.34 12.92 36.86
CA GLU A 904 -62.34 12.58 35.83
C GLU A 904 -61.28 11.60 36.37
N LYS A 905 -60.92 11.73 37.66
CA LYS A 905 -60.01 10.80 38.34
C LYS A 905 -60.65 9.43 38.56
N GLY A 906 -61.92 9.39 38.98
CA GLY A 906 -62.67 8.15 39.19
C GLY A 906 -62.87 7.34 37.90
N GLY A 907 -63.16 8.01 36.79
CA GLY A 907 -63.25 7.39 35.47
C GLY A 907 -61.92 6.75 35.03
N SER A 908 -60.79 7.41 35.32
CA SER A 908 -59.46 6.86 35.03
C SER A 908 -59.14 5.61 35.85
N ILE A 909 -59.58 5.53 37.12
CA ILE A 909 -59.46 4.32 37.95
C ILE A 909 -60.22 3.17 37.30
N PHE A 910 -61.49 3.39 36.90
CA PHE A 910 -62.32 2.34 36.29
C PHE A 910 -61.71 1.80 34.99
N THR A 911 -61.35 2.66 34.03
CA THR A 911 -60.78 2.22 32.74
C THR A 911 -59.46 1.48 32.93
N LYS A 912 -58.57 1.97 33.81
CA LYS A 912 -57.28 1.32 34.09
C LYS A 912 -57.42 -0.02 34.79
N THR A 913 -58.45 -0.17 35.63
CA THR A 913 -58.77 -1.46 36.26
C THR A 913 -59.27 -2.47 35.22
N CYS A 914 -60.14 -2.06 34.29
CA CYS A 914 -60.55 -2.89 33.15
C CYS A 914 -59.35 -3.29 32.28
N PHE A 915 -58.44 -2.35 31.97
CA PHE A 915 -57.22 -2.64 31.21
C PHE A 915 -56.31 -3.65 31.91
N LEU A 916 -56.07 -3.47 33.21
CA LEU A 916 -55.24 -4.38 33.99
C LEU A 916 -55.84 -5.78 33.96
N LEU A 917 -57.15 -5.90 34.19
CA LEU A 917 -57.87 -7.17 34.11
C LEU A 917 -57.79 -7.81 32.71
N ALA A 918 -58.01 -7.05 31.64
CA ALA A 918 -57.89 -7.52 30.26
C ALA A 918 -56.44 -7.86 29.82
N LEU A 919 -55.42 -7.32 30.48
CA LEU A 919 -54.01 -7.72 30.27
C LEU A 919 -53.67 -9.01 31.00
N LEU A 920 -54.15 -9.17 32.24
CA LEU A 920 -53.95 -10.40 33.01
C LEU A 920 -54.64 -11.60 32.36
N LEU A 921 -55.85 -11.39 31.81
CA LEU A 921 -56.70 -12.41 31.18
C LEU A 921 -56.50 -12.60 29.67
N GLN A 922 -55.41 -12.05 29.10
CA GLN A 922 -54.98 -12.39 27.73
C GLN A 922 -54.42 -13.82 27.63
N ASP A 923 -54.02 -14.43 28.74
CA ASP A 923 -53.70 -15.85 28.79
C ASP A 923 -54.97 -16.69 28.93
N LYS A 924 -55.14 -17.68 28.05
CA LYS A 924 -56.29 -18.58 28.04
C LYS A 924 -56.40 -19.40 29.33
N HIS A 925 -55.29 -19.77 29.96
CA HIS A 925 -55.32 -20.53 31.21
C HIS A 925 -56.01 -19.72 32.31
N ARG A 926 -55.53 -18.49 32.52
CA ARG A 926 -56.06 -17.55 33.52
C ARG A 926 -57.49 -17.14 33.23
N ALA A 927 -57.88 -17.03 31.96
CA ALA A 927 -59.26 -16.78 31.55
C ALA A 927 -60.20 -17.94 31.97
N GLU A 928 -59.79 -19.19 31.80
CA GLU A 928 -60.55 -20.37 32.25
C GLU A 928 -60.51 -20.57 33.77
N GLU A 929 -59.48 -20.09 34.47
CA GLU A 929 -59.45 -20.03 35.94
C GLU A 929 -60.44 -19.01 36.49
N VAL A 930 -60.49 -17.79 35.92
CA VAL A 930 -61.42 -16.75 36.37
C VAL A 930 -62.89 -17.12 36.11
N LYS A 931 -63.19 -17.91 35.07
CA LYS A 931 -64.54 -18.47 34.85
C LYS A 931 -65.00 -19.41 35.98
N LYS A 932 -64.08 -20.01 36.74
CA LYS A 932 -64.38 -20.89 37.89
C LYS A 932 -64.59 -20.12 39.20
N ILE A 933 -64.24 -18.83 39.26
CA ILE A 933 -64.41 -18.03 40.47
C ILE A 933 -65.92 -17.75 40.70
N PRO A 934 -66.51 -18.16 41.84
CA PRO A 934 -67.95 -18.01 42.07
C PRO A 934 -68.44 -16.57 41.92
N LYS A 935 -69.50 -16.39 41.11
CA LYS A 935 -70.15 -15.09 40.86
C LYS A 935 -69.28 -14.03 40.15
N ALA A 936 -68.05 -14.36 39.71
CA ALA A 936 -67.16 -13.40 39.04
C ALA A 936 -67.74 -12.94 37.69
N LEU A 937 -68.26 -13.88 36.89
CA LEU A 937 -68.93 -13.58 35.62
C LEU A 937 -70.21 -12.76 35.83
N ASP A 938 -71.03 -13.08 36.85
CA ASP A 938 -72.24 -12.33 37.18
C ASP A 938 -71.94 -10.87 37.56
N ARG A 939 -70.89 -10.64 38.36
CA ARG A 939 -70.39 -9.30 38.69
C ARG A 939 -69.98 -8.55 37.41
N LEU A 940 -69.20 -9.17 36.52
CA LEU A 940 -68.77 -8.54 35.26
C LEU A 940 -69.96 -8.22 34.34
N CYS A 941 -70.86 -9.16 34.11
CA CYS A 941 -72.08 -8.96 33.32
C CYS A 941 -72.99 -7.86 33.90
N SER A 942 -73.10 -7.79 35.23
CA SER A 942 -73.83 -6.72 35.92
C SER A 942 -73.18 -5.36 35.71
N ILE A 943 -71.86 -5.24 35.93
CA ILE A 943 -71.12 -3.98 35.73
C ILE A 943 -71.18 -3.56 34.25
N TYR A 944 -71.07 -4.49 33.31
CA TYR A 944 -71.23 -4.24 31.87
C TYR A 944 -72.61 -3.64 31.55
N LYS A 945 -73.70 -4.33 31.93
CA LYS A 945 -75.07 -3.90 31.65
C LYS A 945 -75.38 -2.54 32.27
N LEU A 946 -74.85 -2.26 33.47
CA LEU A 946 -74.91 -0.93 34.10
C LEU A 946 -74.13 0.14 33.33
N THR A 947 -72.94 -0.20 32.83
CA THR A 947 -72.06 0.72 32.10
C THR A 947 -72.64 1.08 30.73
N ALA A 948 -73.12 0.07 29.99
CA ALA A 948 -73.80 0.25 28.71
C ALA A 948 -75.07 1.11 28.84
N ARG A 949 -75.91 0.85 29.86
CA ARG A 949 -77.11 1.65 30.15
C ARG A 949 -76.75 3.11 30.48
N LYS A 950 -75.70 3.36 31.27
CA LYS A 950 -75.21 4.72 31.58
C LYS A 950 -74.65 5.42 30.34
N HIS A 951 -73.79 4.75 29.56
CA HIS A 951 -73.22 5.32 28.34
C HIS A 951 -74.30 5.69 27.32
N LYS A 952 -75.38 4.88 27.18
CA LYS A 952 -76.55 5.25 26.37
C LYS A 952 -77.20 6.55 26.87
N LEU A 953 -77.51 6.63 28.17
CA LEU A 953 -78.13 7.83 28.78
C LEU A 953 -77.24 9.08 28.67
N ASP A 954 -75.92 8.94 28.85
CA ASP A 954 -74.98 10.06 28.74
C ASP A 954 -74.70 10.45 27.27
N ALA A 955 -74.80 9.51 26.31
CA ALA A 955 -74.83 9.83 24.89
C ALA A 955 -76.10 10.59 24.49
N GLU A 956 -77.27 10.17 24.98
CA GLU A 956 -78.55 10.87 24.81
C GLU A 956 -78.49 12.29 25.41
N ARG A 957 -77.94 12.44 26.63
CA ARG A 957 -77.69 13.74 27.27
C ARG A 957 -76.69 14.60 26.50
N ASN A 958 -75.64 14.01 25.92
CA ASN A 958 -74.69 14.75 25.09
C ASN A 958 -75.29 15.15 23.74
N ILE A 959 -76.20 14.36 23.16
CA ILE A 959 -76.99 14.75 21.97
C ILE A 959 -77.93 15.91 22.33
N ILE A 960 -78.56 15.91 23.51
CA ILE A 960 -79.39 17.01 23.99
C ILE A 960 -78.53 18.28 24.21
N LYS A 961 -77.39 18.19 24.90
CA LYS A 961 -76.43 19.31 25.04
C LYS A 961 -75.94 19.82 23.69
N LEU A 962 -75.59 18.93 22.77
CA LEU A 962 -75.16 19.29 21.42
C LEU A 962 -76.27 20.03 20.67
N LYS A 963 -77.53 19.58 20.75
CA LYS A 963 -78.69 20.29 20.18
C LYS A 963 -78.89 21.67 20.82
N MET A 964 -78.66 21.83 22.14
CA MET A 964 -78.71 23.13 22.80
C MET A 964 -77.56 24.06 22.40
N SER A 965 -76.36 23.53 22.09
CA SER A 965 -75.23 24.32 21.58
C SER A 965 -75.25 24.54 20.06
N ALA A 966 -76.01 23.76 19.30
CA ALA A 966 -76.04 23.79 17.83
C ALA A 966 -76.77 25.01 17.24
N SER A 967 -77.20 25.96 18.08
CA SER A 967 -77.52 27.32 17.67
C SER A 967 -76.28 28.13 17.25
N VAL A 968 -75.06 27.69 17.63
CA VAL A 968 -73.81 28.39 17.31
C VAL A 968 -72.73 27.42 16.80
N ASN A 969 -72.28 27.66 15.56
CA ASN A 969 -71.23 26.96 14.79
C ASN A 969 -71.63 25.62 14.12
N GLY A 970 -71.37 25.54 12.81
CA GLY A 970 -71.74 24.42 11.94
C GLY A 970 -70.77 23.23 11.95
N SER A 971 -71.22 22.12 11.36
CA SER A 971 -70.57 20.80 11.41
C SER A 971 -69.35 20.64 10.50
N PHE A 972 -68.36 19.89 10.97
CA PHE A 972 -67.41 19.17 10.10
C PHE A 972 -67.72 17.67 10.09
N LEU A 973 -67.88 17.09 8.91
CA LEU A 973 -68.04 15.63 8.73
C LEU A 973 -66.67 14.93 8.78
N ALA A 974 -66.53 13.94 9.66
CA ALA A 974 -65.34 13.10 9.76
C ALA A 974 -65.49 11.84 8.87
N THR A 975 -64.48 11.54 8.05
CA THR A 975 -64.49 10.37 7.17
C THR A 975 -64.09 9.07 7.90
N PRO A 976 -64.60 7.89 7.49
CA PRO A 976 -64.29 6.63 8.16
C PRO A 976 -62.80 6.27 8.04
N ARG A 977 -62.13 6.07 9.18
CA ARG A 977 -60.76 5.58 9.22
C ARG A 977 -60.74 4.06 9.07
N LYS A 978 -59.93 3.55 8.13
CA LYS A 978 -59.71 2.10 7.97
C LYS A 978 -59.32 1.45 9.30
N THR A 979 -59.90 0.29 9.57
CA THR A 979 -59.53 -0.58 10.68
C THR A 979 -58.03 -0.87 10.66
N ARG A 980 -57.38 -0.70 11.81
CA ARG A 980 -55.98 -1.10 12.03
C ARG A 980 -55.93 -2.59 12.41
N PRO A 981 -54.82 -3.29 12.15
CA PRO A 981 -54.62 -4.63 12.71
C PRO A 981 -54.65 -4.59 14.24
N ALA A 982 -54.96 -5.73 14.87
CA ALA A 982 -55.09 -5.86 16.32
C ALA A 982 -53.88 -5.22 17.05
N PRO A 983 -54.11 -4.27 17.98
CA PRO A 983 -53.04 -3.52 18.60
C PRO A 983 -52.22 -4.41 19.54
N LYS A 984 -50.89 -4.33 19.43
CA LYS A 984 -49.99 -5.02 20.36
C LYS A 984 -49.80 -4.15 21.60
N PHE A 985 -50.20 -4.67 22.75
CA PHE A 985 -49.83 -4.08 24.04
C PHE A 985 -48.32 -4.20 24.21
N ALA A 986 -47.67 -3.08 24.49
CA ALA A 986 -46.22 -2.99 24.65
C ALA A 986 -45.90 -1.95 25.73
N PRO A 987 -44.84 -2.16 26.53
CA PRO A 987 -44.37 -1.15 27.48
C PRO A 987 -43.94 0.15 26.82
N ASP A 988 -44.01 1.26 27.56
CA ASP A 988 -43.77 2.61 27.03
C ASP A 988 -42.31 2.84 26.58
N TRP A 989 -41.35 2.05 27.08
CA TRP A 989 -39.96 2.03 26.58
C TRP A 989 -39.81 1.39 25.18
N VAL A 990 -40.83 0.67 24.70
CA VAL A 990 -40.87 0.07 23.36
C VAL A 990 -41.42 1.10 22.37
N LEU A 991 -40.52 1.91 21.83
CA LEU A 991 -40.83 3.06 20.94
C LEU A 991 -41.32 2.65 19.54
N THR A 992 -42.51 2.06 19.42
CA THR A 992 -43.19 1.86 18.12
C THR A 992 -44.27 2.91 17.88
N LYS A 993 -44.68 3.05 16.61
CA LYS A 993 -45.63 4.07 16.16
C LYS A 993 -47.10 3.70 16.40
N ASP A 994 -47.34 2.48 16.88
CA ASP A 994 -48.66 1.83 16.92
C ASP A 994 -49.03 1.30 18.32
N ASN A 995 -48.29 1.69 19.36
CA ASN A 995 -48.67 1.46 20.76
C ASN A 995 -50.07 2.04 21.02
N LEU A 996 -50.94 1.26 21.66
CA LEU A 996 -52.27 1.73 22.10
C LEU A 996 -52.11 2.87 23.11
N ARG A 997 -52.93 3.91 22.98
CA ARG A 997 -53.11 4.91 24.04
C ARG A 997 -54.13 4.36 25.05
N GLU A 998 -54.07 4.84 26.29
CA GLU A 998 -55.09 4.53 27.30
C GLU A 998 -56.47 4.89 26.75
N ILE A 999 -57.37 3.90 26.65
CA ILE A 999 -58.77 4.11 26.26
C ILE A 999 -59.46 4.84 27.41
N VAL A 1000 -59.97 6.04 27.08
CA VAL A 1000 -60.63 6.93 28.04
C VAL A 1000 -62.11 6.58 28.20
N ASP A 1001 -62.70 5.83 27.27
CA ASP A 1001 -64.09 5.37 27.33
C ASP A 1001 -64.28 4.17 28.29
N PRO A 1002 -65.11 4.30 29.34
CA PRO A 1002 -65.48 3.20 30.22
C PRO A 1002 -66.18 2.03 29.52
N LEU A 1003 -66.99 2.27 28.48
CA LEU A 1003 -67.76 1.21 27.81
C LEU A 1003 -66.83 0.33 26.98
N HIS A 1004 -66.02 0.89 26.09
CA HIS A 1004 -65.04 0.13 25.32
C HIS A 1004 -64.00 -0.57 26.21
N ALA A 1005 -63.63 0.04 27.35
CA ALA A 1005 -62.73 -0.60 28.32
C ALA A 1005 -63.33 -1.87 28.96
N ILE A 1006 -64.62 -1.89 29.30
CA ILE A 1006 -65.27 -3.11 29.84
C ILE A 1006 -65.65 -4.12 28.75
N GLN A 1007 -65.93 -3.68 27.52
CA GLN A 1007 -66.08 -4.57 26.36
C GLN A 1007 -64.83 -5.44 26.17
N MET A 1008 -63.63 -4.83 26.21
CA MET A 1008 -62.37 -5.58 26.10
C MET A 1008 -62.21 -6.71 27.14
N VAL A 1009 -62.69 -6.53 28.37
CA VAL A 1009 -62.63 -7.57 29.42
C VAL A 1009 -63.54 -8.75 29.06
N ALA A 1010 -64.76 -8.46 28.60
CA ALA A 1010 -65.71 -9.46 28.16
C ALA A 1010 -65.23 -10.20 26.89
N ASP A 1011 -64.66 -9.48 25.93
CA ASP A 1011 -64.04 -10.03 24.73
C ASP A 1011 -62.90 -11.01 25.10
N THR A 1012 -62.02 -10.65 26.06
CA THR A 1012 -60.94 -11.55 26.51
C THR A 1012 -61.44 -12.81 27.22
N LEU A 1013 -62.58 -12.74 27.89
CA LEU A 1013 -63.22 -13.89 28.55
C LEU A 1013 -64.17 -14.68 27.62
N ALA A 1014 -64.40 -14.20 26.39
CA ALA A 1014 -65.41 -14.71 25.46
C ALA A 1014 -66.83 -14.77 26.06
N ILE A 1015 -67.20 -13.75 26.84
CA ILE A 1015 -68.55 -13.61 27.40
C ILE A 1015 -69.51 -13.13 26.30
N VAL A 1016 -70.64 -13.82 26.14
CA VAL A 1016 -71.77 -13.32 25.33
C VAL A 1016 -72.53 -12.29 26.16
N LEU A 1017 -72.55 -11.04 25.69
CA LEU A 1017 -72.95 -9.84 26.46
C LEU A 1017 -74.41 -9.37 26.26
#